data_AF-A0A9E3FLK2-F1
#
_entry.id   AF-A0A9E3FLK2-F1
#
_cell.length_a   1.000
_cell.length_b   1.000
_cell.length_c   1.000
_cell.angle_alpha   90.00
_cell.angle_beta   90.00
_cell.angle_gamma   90.00
#
_symmetry.space_group_name_H-M   'P 1'
#
loop_
_entity.id
_entity.type
_entity.pdbx_description
1 polymer ?
#
loop_
_entity_poly.entity_id
_entity_poly.type
_entity_poly.pdbx_seq_one_letter_code
_entity_poly.pdbx_strand_id
1 'polypeptide(L)'
;MANTFTPTALANGTSNLLVRASAINQTTDLLQAGVVFNDAARLSLGLFSTPQNSGNSIPFLGEYTTDIHAVQNDIAAMLANPGTVTINGNAFTLNATDTAVLTNVQAQLGQLLAAAPQTTNAATLAAADQTIHNVQAQILQEINGDAHLSAALNNVTFMANTGANDVAFQSLPAGNDSAANLAAATAGTSLKAIGEVFNAGADLAMGGISNNNLAQVTADFTAVQQGLTKLLGNATALAAIEKGETANAAQLTTIHLQTILNQINTQLNKYDPAEVNANPTALRGTADNVLDIIDIAQNDAAINMAAGGTGAAGHVGGFAEMPGGLTGSVQKFQDNQAQTNFWAAFLAEGNTINATLAKIANGSGTASAGLVTQIQNYEAFGRTFDAAQGAVFQGRFDNELNGGTLQADTMAAVKGLQGILNGDTGAALAADKAMITAAGQGFAADAMDVSGNNIAIGGATYVGSATTVSTATSVHGIAQGTIPVTANPNIANGTGGTVTSPGGGGGAGGGGGGAGGAMPINFNPTALANGTSNLLVRASALQHTTDLVTSGVVFNDAVRLSTGLFSTPANSGGSVPFLGEFTQDITAVQTDIAAMLANPGAVTLGGKAFTLNATDTAVLTNIQGQLGTILAAAPQTTNAATLAAADQTIHNVEAQILQEIKGDAHLAGALNGVTFLANTGATDVAFQGLPAGNDSAANLAAATAGTSLKAVGEVFNAGADLALGGINANNLNQITGDFTAVQQGLTKILGNATALAAIENGETATAAQLTTIHLQTILNQINTQLNKYDPAEVNANPTALRGTADNLLDIIDIAQNDANINMAAGGSGAPGHVGGFAEMPGGLTGSVQKFQDSQVQTNFWAAFLAEGNTINATLTKIANGSGTASAALVTQIQTYEAFGRTFDAAQGAVFQGRFDNELNGGTLQADTAAAVKGLQGILNGDTGAALAADKAMIAAAGQGFAADAMDVSGNNIPVNGGTYVGTATTVSTATSIKGTAQGAIPVTATPNIANGTGGAAATTTAQGNGSSMGGHGHDADDHSTAAANAGGAKPSTAPAATAANTHAAQPAATSHATGATHTMITMHDLMHAEAIAHQMHWA
;
A
#
# COMPACT_ATOMS: atom_id res chain seq x y z
N MET A 1 -28.07 -22.70 4.22
CA MET A 1 -29.23 -22.45 5.12
C MET A 1 -30.03 -21.32 4.47
N ALA A 2 -31.33 -21.51 4.26
CA ALA A 2 -32.19 -20.47 3.68
C ALA A 2 -32.21 -19.25 4.61
N ASN A 3 -31.83 -18.09 4.08
CA ASN A 3 -31.85 -16.83 4.83
C ASN A 3 -33.32 -16.42 4.97
N THR A 4 -33.92 -16.65 6.12
CA THR A 4 -35.34 -16.32 6.36
C THR A 4 -35.52 -14.82 6.43
N PHE A 5 -36.29 -14.28 5.48
CA PHE A 5 -36.85 -12.95 5.50
C PHE A 5 -37.61 -12.70 6.83
N THR A 6 -37.28 -11.62 7.53
CA THR A 6 -37.92 -11.25 8.82
C THR A 6 -38.61 -9.88 8.69
N PRO A 7 -39.95 -9.84 8.52
CA PRO A 7 -40.76 -8.61 8.42
C PRO A 7 -40.43 -7.55 9.49
N THR A 8 -40.32 -8.00 10.74
CA THR A 8 -40.06 -7.13 11.89
C THR A 8 -38.64 -6.55 11.86
N ALA A 9 -37.67 -7.30 11.34
CA ALA A 9 -36.30 -6.82 11.23
C ALA A 9 -36.16 -5.82 10.07
N LEU A 10 -36.95 -5.99 8.99
CA LEU A 10 -36.94 -5.05 7.87
C LEU A 10 -37.58 -3.71 8.28
N ALA A 11 -38.71 -3.76 9.00
CA ALA A 11 -39.40 -2.57 9.47
C ALA A 11 -38.63 -1.75 10.52
N ASN A 12 -37.70 -2.35 11.26
CA ASN A 12 -36.91 -1.66 12.30
C ASN A 12 -35.42 -1.48 11.94
N GLY A 13 -35.04 -1.75 10.68
CA GLY A 13 -33.67 -1.58 10.20
C GLY A 13 -32.65 -2.60 10.72
N THR A 14 -33.08 -3.73 11.31
CA THR A 14 -32.18 -4.79 11.83
C THR A 14 -32.09 -6.02 10.92
N SER A 15 -32.70 -5.97 9.73
CA SER A 15 -32.73 -7.10 8.80
C SER A 15 -31.38 -7.35 8.15
N ASN A 16 -31.02 -8.64 8.01
CA ASN A 16 -29.88 -9.05 7.19
C ASN A 16 -30.14 -8.92 5.68
N LEU A 17 -31.39 -8.64 5.26
CA LEU A 17 -31.68 -8.26 3.88
C LEU A 17 -31.05 -6.93 3.47
N LEU A 18 -30.61 -6.14 4.45
CA LEU A 18 -29.92 -4.87 4.24
C LEU A 18 -28.44 -5.05 3.81
N VAL A 19 -28.01 -6.24 3.38
CA VAL A 19 -26.62 -6.50 3.00
C VAL A 19 -26.57 -7.32 1.70
N ARG A 20 -25.72 -6.93 0.73
CA ARG A 20 -25.57 -7.56 -0.60
C ARG A 20 -25.53 -9.10 -0.62
N ALA A 21 -25.00 -9.74 0.42
CA ALA A 21 -24.86 -11.19 0.49
C ALA A 21 -26.20 -11.96 0.50
N SER A 22 -27.32 -11.34 0.90
CA SER A 22 -28.65 -11.98 0.86
C SER A 22 -29.32 -11.95 -0.51
N ALA A 23 -28.93 -11.03 -1.41
CA ALA A 23 -29.47 -10.92 -2.76
C ALA A 23 -29.11 -12.11 -3.67
N ILE A 24 -28.10 -12.91 -3.29
CA ILE A 24 -27.64 -14.06 -4.08
C ILE A 24 -28.57 -15.29 -3.94
N ASN A 25 -29.47 -15.31 -2.93
CA ASN A 25 -30.40 -16.43 -2.73
C ASN A 25 -31.76 -16.13 -3.36
N GLN A 26 -32.19 -16.97 -4.31
CA GLN A 26 -33.49 -16.88 -4.98
C GLN A 26 -34.66 -16.87 -3.97
N THR A 27 -35.60 -15.95 -4.15
CA THR A 27 -36.83 -15.79 -3.35
C THR A 27 -38.08 -15.71 -4.23
N THR A 28 -39.26 -15.92 -3.64
CA THR A 28 -40.56 -15.64 -4.26
C THR A 28 -41.31 -14.50 -3.56
N ASP A 29 -40.61 -13.71 -2.73
CA ASP A 29 -41.18 -12.54 -2.06
C ASP A 29 -40.96 -11.25 -2.86
N LEU A 30 -42.05 -10.64 -3.34
CA LEU A 30 -42.00 -9.46 -4.21
C LEU A 30 -41.52 -8.20 -3.48
N LEU A 31 -41.75 -8.11 -2.17
CA LEU A 31 -41.22 -7.02 -1.35
C LEU A 31 -39.70 -7.06 -1.34
N GLN A 32 -39.10 -8.25 -1.16
CA GLN A 32 -37.65 -8.42 -1.21
C GLN A 32 -37.09 -8.01 -2.58
N ALA A 33 -37.69 -8.47 -3.67
CA ALA A 33 -37.25 -8.10 -5.02
C ALA A 33 -37.29 -6.58 -5.23
N GLY A 34 -38.33 -5.89 -4.74
CA GLY A 34 -38.43 -4.44 -4.88
C GLY A 34 -37.52 -3.64 -3.97
N VAL A 35 -37.17 -4.17 -2.79
CA VAL A 35 -36.13 -3.59 -1.92
C VAL A 35 -34.76 -3.66 -2.59
N VAL A 36 -34.42 -4.80 -3.20
CA VAL A 36 -33.16 -4.95 -3.97
C VAL A 36 -33.16 -4.07 -5.21
N PHE A 37 -34.31 -3.89 -5.87
CA PHE A 37 -34.43 -2.98 -7.01
C PHE A 37 -34.20 -1.51 -6.62
N ASN A 38 -34.73 -1.07 -5.47
CA ASN A 38 -34.45 0.29 -4.96
C ASN A 38 -32.94 0.49 -4.73
N ASP A 39 -32.22 -0.52 -4.21
CA ASP A 39 -30.77 -0.46 -4.04
C ASP A 39 -30.04 -0.36 -5.39
N ALA A 40 -30.42 -1.17 -6.37
CA ALA A 40 -29.87 -1.11 -7.72
C ALA A 40 -30.12 0.26 -8.38
N ALA A 41 -31.31 0.84 -8.21
CA ALA A 41 -31.65 2.17 -8.70
C ALA A 41 -30.78 3.27 -8.07
N ARG A 42 -30.34 3.10 -6.83
CA ARG A 42 -29.37 3.99 -6.20
C ARG A 42 -27.95 3.72 -6.70
N LEU A 43 -27.54 2.46 -6.85
CA LEU A 43 -26.21 2.08 -7.34
C LEU A 43 -25.94 2.52 -8.79
N SER A 44 -26.98 2.76 -9.61
CA SER A 44 -26.79 3.31 -10.96
C SER A 44 -26.08 4.66 -10.97
N LEU A 45 -26.22 5.46 -9.89
CA LEU A 45 -25.51 6.73 -9.72
C LEU A 45 -23.98 6.57 -9.58
N GLY A 46 -23.50 5.33 -9.34
CA GLY A 46 -22.08 5.00 -9.18
C GLY A 46 -21.45 4.25 -10.36
N LEU A 47 -22.21 3.92 -11.41
CA LEU A 47 -21.75 3.05 -12.52
C LEU A 47 -20.64 3.64 -13.40
N PHE A 48 -20.22 4.87 -13.15
CA PHE A 48 -19.37 5.71 -14.00
C PHE A 48 -17.85 5.51 -13.79
N SER A 49 -17.47 4.33 -13.29
CA SER A 49 -16.14 4.02 -12.72
C SER A 49 -15.12 3.46 -13.72
N THR A 50 -14.85 4.19 -14.81
CA THR A 50 -13.49 4.04 -15.38
C THR A 50 -12.51 4.72 -14.44
N PRO A 51 -11.46 4.02 -13.94
CA PRO A 51 -10.52 4.61 -13.02
C PRO A 51 -9.65 5.61 -13.79
N GLN A 52 -9.92 6.90 -13.62
CA GLN A 52 -8.90 7.93 -13.86
C GLN A 52 -8.27 8.30 -12.50
N ASN A 53 -7.21 7.56 -12.18
CA ASN A 53 -6.06 7.99 -11.36
C ASN A 53 -6.12 7.92 -9.82
N SER A 54 -7.05 7.18 -9.22
CA SER A 54 -6.95 6.81 -7.78
C SER A 54 -7.23 5.33 -7.59
N GLY A 55 -6.20 4.57 -7.23
CA GLY A 55 -6.18 3.11 -7.25
C GLY A 55 -7.03 2.37 -6.20
N ASN A 56 -8.24 2.81 -5.84
CA ASN A 56 -9.19 1.96 -5.11
C ASN A 56 -10.63 2.51 -5.11
N SER A 57 -11.35 2.35 -6.24
CA SER A 57 -12.81 2.31 -6.21
C SER A 57 -13.27 0.86 -6.40
N ILE A 58 -14.09 0.34 -5.49
CA ILE A 58 -14.85 -0.90 -5.76
C ILE A 58 -15.81 -0.59 -6.92
N PRO A 59 -15.83 -1.38 -8.02
CA PRO A 59 -16.69 -1.07 -9.15
C PRO A 59 -18.16 -1.29 -8.78
N PHE A 60 -18.96 -0.22 -8.73
CA PHE A 60 -20.43 -0.29 -8.59
C PHE A 60 -21.08 -1.19 -9.65
N LEU A 61 -20.43 -1.37 -10.81
CA LEU A 61 -20.91 -2.25 -11.87
C LEU A 61 -21.13 -3.69 -11.40
N GLY A 62 -20.23 -4.23 -10.58
CA GLY A 62 -20.38 -5.60 -10.06
C GLY A 62 -21.53 -5.71 -9.07
N GLU A 63 -21.72 -4.69 -8.22
CA GLU A 63 -22.80 -4.63 -7.24
C GLU A 63 -24.16 -4.45 -7.94
N TYR A 64 -24.29 -3.46 -8.82
CA TYR A 64 -25.49 -3.20 -9.62
C TYR A 64 -25.94 -4.41 -10.43
N THR A 65 -25.02 -5.05 -11.17
CA THR A 65 -25.37 -6.22 -11.99
C THR A 65 -25.75 -7.43 -11.15
N THR A 66 -25.19 -7.56 -9.94
CA THR A 66 -25.60 -8.59 -8.98
C THR A 66 -27.04 -8.37 -8.53
N ASP A 67 -27.40 -7.14 -8.16
CA ASP A 67 -28.75 -6.81 -7.70
C ASP A 67 -29.78 -6.96 -8.82
N ILE A 68 -29.48 -6.47 -10.03
CA ILE A 68 -30.38 -6.66 -11.17
C ILE A 68 -30.54 -8.15 -11.53
N HIS A 69 -29.47 -8.96 -11.45
CA HIS A 69 -29.59 -10.42 -11.60
C HIS A 69 -30.45 -11.06 -10.52
N ALA A 70 -30.33 -10.62 -9.26
CA ALA A 70 -31.15 -11.11 -8.17
C ALA A 70 -32.64 -10.84 -8.41
N VAL A 71 -32.99 -9.58 -8.70
CA VAL A 71 -34.38 -9.18 -9.01
C VAL A 71 -34.91 -9.95 -10.22
N GLN A 72 -34.09 -10.12 -11.28
CA GLN A 72 -34.49 -10.88 -12.47
C GLN A 72 -34.77 -12.35 -12.14
N ASN A 73 -33.96 -12.99 -11.31
CA ASN A 73 -34.13 -14.38 -10.89
C ASN A 73 -35.36 -14.57 -9.98
N ASP A 74 -35.63 -13.61 -9.11
CA ASP A 74 -36.79 -13.62 -8.21
C ASP A 74 -38.09 -13.47 -8.98
N ILE A 75 -38.16 -12.48 -9.90
CA ILE A 75 -39.33 -12.30 -10.77
C ILE A 75 -39.52 -13.52 -11.68
N ALA A 76 -38.44 -14.11 -12.21
CA ALA A 76 -38.53 -15.35 -12.98
C ALA A 76 -39.13 -16.50 -12.16
N ALA A 77 -38.77 -16.62 -10.88
CA ALA A 77 -39.31 -17.64 -9.97
C ALA A 77 -40.81 -17.42 -9.70
N MET A 78 -41.22 -16.17 -9.49
CA MET A 78 -42.62 -15.78 -9.29
C MET A 78 -43.48 -16.07 -10.54
N LEU A 79 -42.95 -15.79 -11.74
CA LEU A 79 -43.64 -16.07 -13.00
C LEU A 79 -43.72 -17.57 -13.30
N ALA A 80 -42.69 -18.35 -12.93
CA ALA A 80 -42.70 -19.81 -13.07
C ALA A 80 -43.70 -20.48 -12.11
N ASN A 81 -43.88 -19.91 -10.91
CA ASN A 81 -44.79 -20.44 -9.89
C ASN A 81 -45.66 -19.32 -9.27
N PRO A 82 -46.66 -18.77 -10.00
CA PRO A 82 -47.46 -17.64 -9.52
C PRO A 82 -48.25 -17.90 -8.22
N GLY A 83 -48.47 -19.17 -7.88
CA GLY A 83 -49.17 -19.59 -6.66
C GLY A 83 -48.31 -19.58 -5.40
N THR A 84 -46.99 -19.35 -5.50
CA THR A 84 -46.06 -19.34 -4.36
C THR A 84 -45.53 -17.93 -4.04
N VAL A 85 -46.07 -16.90 -4.69
CA VAL A 85 -45.63 -15.52 -4.49
C VAL A 85 -46.06 -15.04 -3.11
N THR A 86 -45.17 -14.32 -2.45
CA THR A 86 -45.44 -13.67 -1.17
C THR A 86 -45.14 -12.18 -1.21
N ILE A 87 -45.76 -11.42 -0.31
CA ILE A 87 -45.38 -10.05 0.04
C ILE A 87 -45.26 -10.01 1.56
N ASN A 88 -44.08 -9.65 2.04
CA ASN A 88 -43.78 -9.61 3.48
C ASN A 88 -44.00 -10.98 4.16
N GLY A 89 -43.69 -12.08 3.45
CA GLY A 89 -43.93 -13.46 3.88
C GLY A 89 -45.39 -13.93 3.82
N ASN A 90 -46.34 -13.07 3.44
CA ASN A 90 -47.74 -13.44 3.30
C ASN A 90 -48.07 -13.85 1.86
N ALA A 91 -48.86 -14.89 1.68
CA ALA A 91 -49.29 -15.32 0.35
C ALA A 91 -49.97 -14.18 -0.43
N PHE A 92 -49.53 -13.97 -1.66
CA PHE A 92 -50.02 -12.95 -2.57
C PHE A 92 -50.36 -13.58 -3.91
N THR A 93 -51.63 -13.46 -4.33
CA THR A 93 -52.10 -14.09 -5.57
C THR A 93 -51.93 -13.13 -6.74
N LEU A 94 -51.03 -13.44 -7.66
CA LEU A 94 -50.89 -12.68 -8.90
C LEU A 94 -52.14 -12.83 -9.79
N ASN A 95 -52.69 -11.71 -10.25
CA ASN A 95 -53.70 -11.67 -11.30
C ASN A 95 -53.05 -11.58 -12.70
N ALA A 96 -53.87 -11.58 -13.76
CA ALA A 96 -53.38 -11.56 -15.13
C ALA A 96 -52.64 -10.26 -15.50
N THR A 97 -53.06 -9.12 -14.95
CA THR A 97 -52.39 -7.82 -15.11
C THR A 97 -51.05 -7.84 -14.41
N ASP A 98 -50.99 -8.29 -13.15
CA ASP A 98 -49.74 -8.41 -12.39
C ASP A 98 -48.72 -9.27 -13.14
N THR A 99 -49.17 -10.40 -13.68
CA THR A 99 -48.33 -11.34 -14.44
C THR A 99 -47.77 -10.69 -15.70
N ALA A 100 -48.58 -9.90 -16.41
CA ALA A 100 -48.15 -9.17 -17.59
C ALA A 100 -47.12 -8.08 -17.25
N VAL A 101 -47.35 -7.33 -16.16
CA VAL A 101 -46.41 -6.32 -15.65
C VAL A 101 -45.08 -6.97 -15.27
N LEU A 102 -45.09 -8.04 -14.46
CA LEU A 102 -43.87 -8.73 -14.06
C LEU A 102 -43.12 -9.35 -15.26
N THR A 103 -43.83 -9.78 -16.31
CA THR A 103 -43.20 -10.26 -17.55
C THR A 103 -42.47 -9.15 -18.29
N ASN A 104 -43.07 -7.94 -18.37
CA ASN A 104 -42.41 -6.78 -18.97
C ASN A 104 -41.18 -6.37 -18.16
N VAL A 105 -41.33 -6.30 -16.83
CA VAL A 105 -40.24 -5.96 -15.90
C VAL A 105 -39.09 -6.94 -16.05
N GLN A 106 -39.34 -8.25 -16.17
CA GLN A 106 -38.28 -9.25 -16.40
C GLN A 106 -37.47 -8.97 -17.68
N ALA A 107 -38.13 -8.54 -18.76
CA ALA A 107 -37.47 -8.18 -20.01
C ALA A 107 -36.67 -6.87 -19.89
N GLN A 108 -37.22 -5.88 -19.19
CA GLN A 108 -36.56 -4.59 -18.91
C GLN A 108 -35.31 -4.75 -18.05
N LEU A 109 -35.33 -5.63 -17.04
CA LEU A 109 -34.13 -5.98 -16.26
C LEU A 109 -33.01 -6.54 -17.16
N GLY A 110 -33.38 -7.28 -18.22
CA GLY A 110 -32.43 -7.70 -19.26
C GLY A 110 -31.80 -6.55 -20.05
N GLN A 111 -32.56 -5.48 -20.29
CA GLN A 111 -32.04 -4.27 -20.94
C GLN A 111 -31.07 -3.52 -20.01
N LEU A 112 -31.37 -3.44 -18.71
CA LEU A 112 -30.46 -2.85 -17.71
C LEU A 112 -29.12 -3.59 -17.66
N LEU A 113 -29.14 -4.93 -17.66
CA LEU A 113 -27.92 -5.76 -17.67
C LEU A 113 -27.09 -5.59 -18.95
N ALA A 114 -27.72 -5.33 -20.08
CA ALA A 114 -27.03 -5.08 -21.34
C ALA A 114 -26.42 -3.66 -21.39
N ALA A 115 -27.09 -2.67 -20.81
CA ALA A 115 -26.65 -1.29 -20.78
C ALA A 115 -25.53 -1.04 -19.75
N ALA A 116 -25.60 -1.65 -18.57
CA ALA A 116 -24.67 -1.39 -17.47
C ALA A 116 -23.19 -1.56 -17.83
N PRO A 117 -22.72 -2.60 -18.54
CA PRO A 117 -21.31 -2.71 -18.92
C PRO A 117 -20.83 -1.58 -19.85
N GLN A 118 -21.75 -0.94 -20.60
CA GLN A 118 -21.43 0.13 -21.55
C GLN A 118 -21.13 1.48 -20.87
N THR A 119 -21.39 1.61 -19.56
CA THR A 119 -20.99 2.80 -18.78
C THR A 119 -19.48 2.87 -18.56
N THR A 120 -18.75 1.78 -18.80
CA THR A 120 -17.29 1.73 -18.69
C THR A 120 -16.54 2.29 -19.90
N ASN A 121 -17.25 2.74 -20.94
CA ASN A 121 -16.63 3.30 -22.14
C ASN A 121 -17.14 4.72 -22.35
N ALA A 122 -16.23 5.70 -22.33
CA ALA A 122 -16.56 7.12 -22.47
C ALA A 122 -17.35 7.44 -23.75
N ALA A 123 -17.17 6.66 -24.83
CA ALA A 123 -17.90 6.85 -26.08
C ALA A 123 -19.37 6.38 -26.02
N THR A 124 -19.69 5.46 -25.12
CA THR A 124 -21.03 4.86 -24.97
C THR A 124 -21.71 5.26 -23.66
N LEU A 125 -20.96 5.86 -22.73
CA LEU A 125 -21.39 6.24 -21.38
C LEU A 125 -22.72 6.98 -21.36
N ALA A 126 -22.82 8.13 -22.05
CA ALA A 126 -24.03 8.95 -22.02
C ALA A 126 -25.28 8.22 -22.57
N ALA A 127 -25.11 7.37 -23.59
CA ALA A 127 -26.21 6.60 -24.16
C ALA A 127 -26.64 5.43 -23.26
N ALA A 128 -25.67 4.78 -22.62
CA ALA A 128 -25.90 3.71 -21.67
C ALA A 128 -26.63 4.22 -20.43
N ASP A 129 -26.20 5.36 -19.90
CA ASP A 129 -26.77 5.99 -18.71
C ASP A 129 -28.24 6.39 -18.91
N GLN A 130 -28.52 7.09 -20.01
CA GLN A 130 -29.89 7.43 -20.39
C GLN A 130 -30.78 6.19 -20.56
N THR A 131 -30.21 5.10 -21.08
CA THR A 131 -30.94 3.83 -21.22
C THR A 131 -31.28 3.24 -19.87
N ILE A 132 -30.32 3.22 -18.94
CA ILE A 132 -30.50 2.70 -17.58
C ILE A 132 -31.60 3.48 -16.86
N HIS A 133 -31.50 4.81 -16.85
CA HIS A 133 -32.48 5.67 -16.18
C HIS A 133 -33.89 5.54 -16.78
N ASN A 134 -34.01 5.58 -18.11
CA ASN A 134 -35.31 5.45 -18.78
C ASN A 134 -35.98 4.10 -18.47
N VAL A 135 -35.22 3.01 -18.49
CA VAL A 135 -35.74 1.67 -18.22
C VAL A 135 -36.09 1.51 -16.74
N GLN A 136 -35.31 2.08 -15.81
CA GLN A 136 -35.65 2.10 -14.39
C GLN A 136 -36.95 2.88 -14.12
N ALA A 137 -37.09 4.08 -14.67
CA ALA A 137 -38.32 4.86 -14.57
C ALA A 137 -39.52 4.11 -15.16
N GLN A 138 -39.33 3.40 -16.27
CA GLN A 138 -40.38 2.57 -16.86
C GLN A 138 -40.79 1.41 -15.95
N ILE A 139 -39.85 0.67 -15.35
CA ILE A 139 -40.14 -0.40 -14.38
C ILE A 139 -40.96 0.16 -13.21
N LEU A 140 -40.53 1.28 -12.64
CA LEU A 140 -41.23 1.92 -11.52
C LEU A 140 -42.64 2.34 -11.92
N GLN A 141 -42.83 2.92 -13.11
CA GLN A 141 -44.15 3.32 -13.62
C GLN A 141 -45.07 2.12 -13.85
N GLU A 142 -44.57 1.02 -14.40
CA GLU A 142 -45.39 -0.18 -14.67
C GLU A 142 -45.84 -0.84 -13.37
N ILE A 143 -44.96 -0.94 -12.36
CA ILE A 143 -45.33 -1.51 -11.05
C ILE A 143 -46.27 -0.59 -10.27
N ASN A 144 -45.96 0.71 -10.20
CA ASN A 144 -46.79 1.67 -9.46
C ASN A 144 -48.13 1.95 -10.16
N GLY A 145 -48.19 1.77 -11.50
CA GLY A 145 -49.40 1.87 -12.31
C GLY A 145 -50.34 0.67 -12.19
N ASP A 146 -49.84 -0.49 -11.76
CA ASP A 146 -50.67 -1.63 -11.41
C ASP A 146 -51.30 -1.43 -10.02
N ALA A 147 -52.62 -1.23 -10.00
CA ALA A 147 -53.34 -0.94 -8.76
C ALA A 147 -53.27 -2.07 -7.73
N HIS A 148 -53.11 -3.33 -8.15
CA HIS A 148 -53.06 -4.47 -7.24
C HIS A 148 -51.67 -4.64 -6.64
N LEU A 149 -50.61 -4.54 -7.45
CA LEU A 149 -49.22 -4.55 -6.99
C LEU A 149 -48.91 -3.34 -6.10
N SER A 150 -49.24 -2.13 -6.59
CA SER A 150 -49.01 -0.87 -5.89
C SER A 150 -49.72 -0.83 -4.54
N ALA A 151 -50.99 -1.27 -4.45
CA ALA A 151 -51.70 -1.35 -3.17
C ALA A 151 -51.04 -2.33 -2.20
N ALA A 152 -50.49 -3.44 -2.68
CA ALA A 152 -49.85 -4.43 -1.82
C ALA A 152 -48.48 -3.96 -1.30
N LEU A 153 -47.67 -3.33 -2.16
CA LEU A 153 -46.33 -2.85 -1.81
C LEU A 153 -46.35 -1.59 -0.95
N ASN A 154 -47.23 -0.62 -1.24
CA ASN A 154 -47.32 0.65 -0.49
C ASN A 154 -47.75 0.47 0.98
N ASN A 155 -48.37 -0.66 1.32
CA ASN A 155 -48.77 -0.97 2.69
C ASN A 155 -47.64 -1.53 3.55
N VAL A 156 -46.45 -1.73 2.98
CA VAL A 156 -45.31 -2.30 3.69
C VAL A 156 -44.12 -1.35 3.59
N THR A 157 -43.95 -0.54 4.63
CA THR A 157 -42.80 0.37 4.76
C THR A 157 -41.61 -0.33 5.43
N PHE A 158 -40.39 0.03 5.03
CA PHE A 158 -39.15 -0.37 5.67
C PHE A 158 -38.28 0.84 5.97
N MET A 159 -37.41 0.73 6.98
CA MET A 159 -36.49 1.82 7.32
C MET A 159 -35.26 1.73 6.42
N ALA A 160 -35.07 2.72 5.54
CA ALA A 160 -33.89 2.83 4.71
C ALA A 160 -32.67 3.33 5.51
N ASN A 161 -31.48 3.21 4.93
CA ASN A 161 -30.25 3.75 5.53
C ASN A 161 -30.28 5.26 5.78
N THR A 162 -31.08 6.00 5.02
CA THR A 162 -31.26 7.45 5.21
C THR A 162 -32.06 7.76 6.49
N GLY A 163 -32.62 6.73 7.14
CA GLY A 163 -33.54 6.90 8.28
C GLY A 163 -34.97 7.19 7.85
N ALA A 164 -35.24 7.31 6.55
CA ALA A 164 -36.58 7.44 5.99
C ALA A 164 -37.34 6.09 5.97
N ASN A 165 -38.67 6.17 5.85
CA ASN A 165 -39.52 5.01 5.62
C ASN A 165 -39.82 4.90 4.12
N ASP A 166 -39.35 3.83 3.52
CA ASP A 166 -39.45 3.55 2.09
C ASP A 166 -40.42 2.40 1.82
N VAL A 167 -40.91 2.29 0.59
CA VAL A 167 -41.62 1.09 0.10
C VAL A 167 -40.84 0.43 -1.05
N ALA A 168 -41.10 -0.85 -1.30
CA ALA A 168 -40.49 -1.56 -2.42
C ALA A 168 -40.95 -1.00 -3.77
N PHE A 169 -40.03 -0.91 -4.75
CA PHE A 169 -40.27 -0.23 -6.03
C PHE A 169 -40.75 1.22 -5.84
N GLN A 170 -40.08 1.95 -4.95
CA GLN A 170 -40.41 3.32 -4.57
C GLN A 170 -40.39 4.23 -5.81
N SER A 171 -41.44 5.02 -5.99
CA SER A 171 -41.47 6.04 -7.03
C SER A 171 -40.37 7.09 -6.80
N LEU A 172 -39.79 7.60 -7.88
CA LEU A 172 -38.87 8.73 -7.84
C LEU A 172 -39.58 9.97 -7.24
N PRO A 173 -38.83 10.91 -6.63
CA PRO A 173 -39.40 12.13 -6.06
C PRO A 173 -40.30 12.89 -7.04
N ALA A 174 -41.42 13.41 -6.53
CA ALA A 174 -42.36 14.15 -7.36
C ALA A 174 -41.74 15.48 -7.85
N GLY A 175 -41.35 15.52 -9.12
CA GLY A 175 -41.00 16.74 -9.86
C GLY A 175 -42.21 17.33 -10.59
N ASN A 176 -42.30 18.66 -10.70
CA ASN A 176 -43.28 19.31 -11.56
C ASN A 176 -42.81 20.67 -12.08
N ASP A 177 -42.40 20.68 -13.34
CA ASP A 177 -41.82 21.80 -14.09
C ASP A 177 -42.81 22.42 -15.10
N SER A 178 -44.12 22.20 -14.95
CA SER A 178 -45.11 22.82 -15.84
C SER A 178 -44.90 24.33 -15.94
N ALA A 179 -45.25 24.94 -17.08
CA ALA A 179 -44.98 26.37 -17.31
C ALA A 179 -45.45 27.31 -16.17
N ALA A 180 -46.53 26.95 -15.47
CA ALA A 180 -47.01 27.68 -14.29
C ALA A 180 -46.09 27.51 -13.07
N ASN A 181 -45.60 26.29 -12.82
CA ASN A 181 -44.70 25.98 -11.72
C ASN A 181 -43.29 26.52 -11.96
N LEU A 182 -42.77 26.42 -13.19
CA LEU A 182 -41.49 27.03 -13.55
C LEU A 182 -41.51 28.55 -13.35
N ALA A 183 -42.62 29.21 -13.70
CA ALA A 183 -42.82 30.63 -13.44
C ALA A 183 -42.92 30.96 -11.94
N ALA A 184 -43.59 30.12 -11.15
CA ALA A 184 -43.70 30.28 -9.70
C ALA A 184 -42.35 30.11 -8.99
N ALA A 185 -41.58 29.09 -9.36
CA ALA A 185 -40.21 28.87 -8.90
C ALA A 185 -39.31 30.05 -9.26
N THR A 186 -39.31 30.48 -10.52
CA THR A 186 -38.55 31.64 -11.00
C THR A 186 -38.90 32.92 -10.24
N ALA A 187 -40.16 33.11 -9.87
CA ALA A 187 -40.63 34.26 -9.10
C ALA A 187 -40.24 34.19 -7.62
N GLY A 188 -39.80 33.03 -7.11
CA GLY A 188 -39.49 32.81 -5.71
C GLY A 188 -40.73 32.87 -4.81
N THR A 189 -41.89 32.39 -5.30
CA THR A 189 -43.16 32.49 -4.55
C THR A 189 -43.16 31.71 -3.25
N SER A 190 -42.45 30.58 -3.21
CA SER A 190 -42.24 29.75 -2.01
C SER A 190 -41.07 28.79 -2.24
N LEU A 191 -40.47 28.31 -1.14
CA LEU A 191 -39.42 27.29 -1.22
C LEU A 191 -39.94 25.96 -1.79
N LYS A 192 -41.19 25.59 -1.48
CA LYS A 192 -41.87 24.45 -2.09
C LYS A 192 -41.91 24.51 -3.62
N ALA A 193 -42.30 25.66 -4.20
CA ALA A 193 -42.37 25.79 -5.65
C ALA A 193 -40.98 25.66 -6.30
N ILE A 194 -39.96 26.23 -5.66
CA ILE A 194 -38.56 26.08 -6.07
C ILE A 194 -38.14 24.60 -6.01
N GLY A 195 -38.40 23.93 -4.89
CA GLY A 195 -37.96 22.56 -4.67
C GLY A 195 -38.70 21.52 -5.54
N GLU A 196 -39.95 21.77 -5.93
CA GLU A 196 -40.68 20.90 -6.88
C GLU A 196 -40.10 20.97 -8.30
N VAL A 197 -39.59 22.14 -8.72
CA VAL A 197 -38.86 22.28 -9.98
C VAL A 197 -37.46 21.68 -9.85
N PHE A 198 -36.80 21.85 -8.69
CA PHE A 198 -35.54 21.17 -8.42
C PHE A 198 -35.68 19.64 -8.55
N ASN A 199 -36.70 19.03 -7.95
CA ASN A 199 -36.93 17.59 -8.07
C ASN A 199 -37.07 17.15 -9.54
N ALA A 200 -37.74 17.95 -10.39
CA ALA A 200 -37.87 17.66 -11.81
C ALA A 200 -36.51 17.73 -12.55
N GLY A 201 -35.73 18.78 -12.27
CA GLY A 201 -34.39 18.93 -12.84
C GLY A 201 -33.42 17.84 -12.36
N ALA A 202 -33.49 17.48 -11.08
CA ALA A 202 -32.70 16.41 -10.48
C ALA A 202 -33.03 15.05 -11.09
N ASP A 203 -34.31 14.70 -11.23
CA ASP A 203 -34.75 13.47 -11.90
C ASP A 203 -34.17 13.35 -13.32
N LEU A 204 -34.26 14.42 -14.10
CA LEU A 204 -33.71 14.48 -15.46
C LEU A 204 -32.18 14.40 -15.50
N ALA A 205 -31.48 15.02 -14.56
CA ALA A 205 -30.02 15.10 -14.53
C ALA A 205 -29.37 13.80 -14.01
N MET A 206 -30.04 13.06 -13.13
CA MET A 206 -29.54 11.80 -12.56
C MET A 206 -29.50 10.64 -13.56
N GLY A 207 -30.16 10.77 -14.71
CA GLY A 207 -30.02 9.86 -15.85
C GLY A 207 -28.97 10.27 -16.89
N GLY A 208 -28.13 11.26 -16.54
CA GLY A 208 -27.09 11.81 -17.38
C GLY A 208 -27.58 12.99 -18.23
N ILE A 209 -26.77 14.05 -18.30
CA ILE A 209 -27.06 15.24 -19.10
C ILE A 209 -26.51 15.04 -20.52
N SER A 210 -27.40 15.15 -21.50
CA SER A 210 -27.13 15.02 -22.92
C SER A 210 -27.76 16.15 -23.72
N ASN A 211 -27.47 16.21 -25.01
CA ASN A 211 -28.13 17.18 -25.91
C ASN A 211 -29.66 17.05 -25.94
N ASN A 212 -30.23 15.91 -25.51
CA ASN A 212 -31.68 15.68 -25.54
C ASN A 212 -32.41 16.32 -24.35
N ASN A 213 -31.80 16.38 -23.17
CA ASN A 213 -32.42 16.88 -21.94
C ASN A 213 -31.77 18.16 -21.39
N LEU A 214 -30.57 18.55 -21.86
CA LEU A 214 -29.84 19.75 -21.41
C LEU A 214 -30.72 21.01 -21.34
N ALA A 215 -31.50 21.27 -22.40
CA ALA A 215 -32.31 22.49 -22.45
C ALA A 215 -33.35 22.56 -21.33
N GLN A 216 -33.90 21.41 -20.91
CA GLN A 216 -34.86 21.31 -19.83
C GLN A 216 -34.16 21.41 -18.47
N VAL A 217 -33.08 20.64 -18.27
CA VAL A 217 -32.25 20.69 -17.05
C VAL A 217 -31.76 22.13 -16.76
N THR A 218 -31.21 22.80 -17.78
CA THR A 218 -30.76 24.19 -17.65
C THR A 218 -31.92 25.14 -17.33
N ALA A 219 -33.10 24.95 -17.93
CA ALA A 219 -34.27 25.79 -17.64
C ALA A 219 -34.73 25.64 -16.19
N ASP A 220 -34.80 24.40 -15.70
CA ASP A 220 -35.23 24.07 -14.33
C ASP A 220 -34.24 24.61 -13.31
N PHE A 221 -32.94 24.31 -13.44
CA PHE A 221 -31.94 24.83 -12.51
C PHE A 221 -31.77 26.36 -12.59
N THR A 222 -31.98 26.98 -13.75
CA THR A 222 -32.04 28.45 -13.86
C THR A 222 -33.23 29.03 -13.10
N ALA A 223 -34.41 28.39 -13.17
CA ALA A 223 -35.57 28.82 -12.39
C ALA A 223 -35.33 28.67 -10.89
N VAL A 224 -34.71 27.57 -10.47
CA VAL A 224 -34.30 27.32 -9.07
C VAL A 224 -33.32 28.39 -8.59
N GLN A 225 -32.25 28.66 -9.36
CA GLN A 225 -31.26 29.71 -9.08
C GLN A 225 -31.92 31.08 -8.86
N GLN A 226 -32.78 31.50 -9.80
CA GLN A 226 -33.46 32.79 -9.72
C GLN A 226 -34.45 32.85 -8.56
N GLY A 227 -35.16 31.77 -8.30
CA GLY A 227 -36.08 31.63 -7.18
C GLY A 227 -35.39 31.77 -5.84
N LEU A 228 -34.31 31.02 -5.62
CA LEU A 228 -33.50 31.07 -4.39
C LEU A 228 -32.88 32.45 -4.19
N THR A 229 -32.35 33.07 -5.26
CA THR A 229 -31.81 34.44 -5.19
C THR A 229 -32.86 35.45 -4.72
N LYS A 230 -34.09 35.38 -5.24
CA LYS A 230 -35.20 36.26 -4.82
C LYS A 230 -35.66 35.98 -3.39
N LEU A 231 -35.68 34.71 -3.01
CA LEU A 231 -36.08 34.28 -1.67
C LEU A 231 -35.09 34.77 -0.61
N LEU A 232 -33.78 34.58 -0.84
CA LEU A 232 -32.70 35.11 0.01
C LEU A 232 -32.69 36.64 0.08
N GLY A 233 -33.09 37.31 -1.00
CA GLY A 233 -33.27 38.77 -1.04
C GLY A 233 -34.54 39.28 -0.35
N ASN A 234 -35.45 38.41 0.10
CA ASN A 234 -36.73 38.77 0.68
C ASN A 234 -36.78 38.44 2.18
N ALA A 235 -36.52 39.45 3.01
CA ALA A 235 -36.51 39.30 4.47
C ALA A 235 -37.82 38.75 5.07
N THR A 236 -38.97 38.99 4.43
CA THR A 236 -40.26 38.45 4.93
C THR A 236 -40.41 36.97 4.62
N ALA A 237 -39.94 36.53 3.44
CA ALA A 237 -39.96 35.11 3.08
C ALA A 237 -38.97 34.31 3.93
N LEU A 238 -37.77 34.85 4.16
CA LEU A 238 -36.75 34.23 5.00
C LEU A 238 -37.22 34.07 6.45
N ALA A 239 -37.77 35.14 7.05
CA ALA A 239 -38.33 35.08 8.40
C ALA A 239 -39.53 34.12 8.54
N ALA A 240 -40.21 33.79 7.43
CA ALA A 240 -41.28 32.80 7.43
C ALA A 240 -40.74 31.36 7.47
N ILE A 241 -39.58 31.11 6.87
CA ILE A 241 -38.87 29.82 6.91
C ILE A 241 -38.28 29.60 8.30
N GLU A 242 -37.58 30.61 8.83
CA GLU A 242 -36.89 30.58 10.14
C GLU A 242 -37.84 30.60 11.35
N LYS A 243 -39.15 30.53 11.10
CA LYS A 243 -40.16 30.80 12.12
C LYS A 243 -40.15 29.71 13.18
N GLY A 244 -39.82 30.11 14.41
CA GLY A 244 -39.80 29.24 15.58
C GLY A 244 -38.39 28.74 15.95
N GLU A 245 -37.39 29.14 15.18
CA GLU A 245 -36.00 28.81 15.44
C GLU A 245 -35.33 29.74 16.45
N THR A 246 -34.23 29.26 17.04
CA THR A 246 -33.31 30.15 17.77
C THR A 246 -32.57 31.04 16.77
N ALA A 247 -32.06 32.19 17.22
CA ALA A 247 -31.32 33.11 16.34
C ALA A 247 -30.12 32.44 15.62
N ASN A 248 -29.45 31.48 16.27
CA ASN A 248 -28.35 30.75 15.66
C ASN A 248 -28.84 29.73 14.63
N ALA A 249 -29.96 29.04 14.91
CA ALA A 249 -30.55 28.08 13.97
C ALA A 249 -31.10 28.79 12.72
N ALA A 250 -31.81 29.91 12.89
CA ALA A 250 -32.27 30.74 11.78
C ALA A 250 -31.14 31.19 10.85
N GLN A 251 -30.02 31.66 11.43
CA GLN A 251 -28.87 32.08 10.65
C GLN A 251 -28.20 30.91 9.91
N LEU A 252 -28.19 29.71 10.52
CA LEU A 252 -27.70 28.47 9.89
C LEU A 252 -28.62 28.06 8.72
N THR A 253 -29.94 28.12 8.90
CA THR A 253 -30.92 27.89 7.83
C THR A 253 -30.74 28.85 6.65
N THR A 254 -30.46 30.12 6.93
CA THR A 254 -30.10 31.09 5.88
C THR A 254 -28.81 30.70 5.16
N ILE A 255 -27.80 30.21 5.88
CA ILE A 255 -26.54 29.73 5.29
C ILE A 255 -26.81 28.50 4.41
N HIS A 256 -27.57 27.52 4.90
CA HIS A 256 -27.95 26.34 4.12
C HIS A 256 -28.66 26.70 2.81
N LEU A 257 -29.60 27.67 2.81
CA LEU A 257 -30.24 28.17 1.59
C LEU A 257 -29.24 28.84 0.63
N GLN A 258 -28.26 29.58 1.15
CA GLN A 258 -27.20 30.17 0.35
C GLN A 258 -26.27 29.10 -0.24
N THR A 259 -25.97 28.05 0.52
CA THR A 259 -25.22 26.89 0.06
C THR A 259 -25.95 26.19 -1.08
N ILE A 260 -27.25 25.90 -0.92
CA ILE A 260 -28.06 25.30 -1.99
C ILE A 260 -28.01 26.16 -3.27
N LEU A 261 -28.13 27.50 -3.15
CA LEU A 261 -27.99 28.39 -4.30
C LEU A 261 -26.60 28.29 -4.96
N ASN A 262 -25.53 28.21 -4.16
CA ASN A 262 -24.17 28.06 -4.68
C ASN A 262 -23.99 26.73 -5.41
N GLN A 263 -24.51 25.63 -4.88
CA GLN A 263 -24.47 24.32 -5.54
C GLN A 263 -25.25 24.31 -6.86
N ILE A 264 -26.40 24.99 -6.93
CA ILE A 264 -27.13 25.19 -8.18
C ILE A 264 -26.30 26.01 -9.19
N ASN A 265 -25.54 27.00 -8.74
CA ASN A 265 -24.63 27.75 -9.61
C ASN A 265 -23.49 26.86 -10.12
N THR A 266 -22.94 25.98 -9.28
CA THR A 266 -21.93 25.00 -9.69
C THR A 266 -22.48 24.07 -10.76
N GLN A 267 -23.69 23.55 -10.56
CA GLN A 267 -24.39 22.71 -11.55
C GLN A 267 -24.46 23.37 -12.93
N LEU A 268 -25.04 24.57 -12.99
CA LEU A 268 -25.28 25.30 -14.22
C LEU A 268 -23.99 25.71 -14.95
N ASN A 269 -22.97 26.16 -14.20
CA ASN A 269 -21.78 26.77 -14.79
C ASN A 269 -20.65 25.77 -15.07
N LYS A 270 -20.63 24.63 -14.38
CA LYS A 270 -19.52 23.68 -14.41
C LYS A 270 -19.93 22.31 -14.92
N TYR A 271 -20.93 21.70 -14.31
CA TYR A 271 -21.27 20.30 -14.60
C TYR A 271 -22.14 20.17 -15.84
N ASP A 272 -23.26 20.89 -15.95
CA ASP A 272 -24.16 20.80 -17.12
C ASP A 272 -23.42 20.96 -18.45
N PRO A 273 -22.57 22.00 -18.66
CA PRO A 273 -21.91 22.20 -19.96
C PRO A 273 -20.85 21.13 -20.28
N ALA A 274 -20.20 20.59 -19.25
CA ALA A 274 -19.14 19.59 -19.41
C ALA A 274 -19.74 18.20 -19.64
N GLU A 275 -20.84 17.86 -18.97
CA GLU A 275 -21.49 16.55 -19.06
C GLU A 275 -22.10 16.29 -20.44
N VAL A 276 -22.66 17.32 -21.09
CA VAL A 276 -23.13 17.29 -22.49
C VAL A 276 -22.05 16.81 -23.47
N ASN A 277 -20.78 17.06 -23.12
CA ASN A 277 -19.62 16.64 -23.90
C ASN A 277 -19.06 15.27 -23.44
N ALA A 278 -19.89 14.45 -22.79
CA ALA A 278 -19.55 13.15 -22.23
C ALA A 278 -18.36 13.20 -21.26
N ASN A 279 -18.21 14.30 -20.50
CA ASN A 279 -17.17 14.42 -19.50
C ASN A 279 -17.51 13.55 -18.26
N PRO A 280 -16.76 12.47 -17.99
CA PRO A 280 -17.07 11.54 -16.89
C PRO A 280 -16.96 12.18 -15.50
N THR A 281 -16.20 13.28 -15.37
CA THR A 281 -16.07 14.04 -14.12
C THR A 281 -17.26 14.92 -13.86
N ALA A 282 -17.80 15.55 -14.91
CA ALA A 282 -18.98 16.38 -14.78
C ALA A 282 -20.20 15.55 -14.39
N LEU A 283 -20.32 14.35 -14.96
CA LEU A 283 -21.40 13.41 -14.63
C LEU A 283 -21.35 12.94 -13.16
N ARG A 284 -20.15 12.70 -12.61
CA ARG A 284 -19.98 12.46 -11.17
C ARG A 284 -20.31 13.69 -10.33
N GLY A 285 -19.81 14.86 -10.75
CA GLY A 285 -20.09 16.13 -10.11
C GLY A 285 -21.57 16.44 -10.03
N THR A 286 -22.34 16.16 -11.09
CA THR A 286 -23.80 16.30 -11.10
C THR A 286 -24.47 15.42 -10.06
N ALA A 287 -24.12 14.13 -10.00
CA ALA A 287 -24.72 13.20 -9.06
C ALA A 287 -24.43 13.59 -7.60
N ASP A 288 -23.19 13.96 -7.29
CA ASP A 288 -22.79 14.41 -5.95
C ASP A 288 -23.50 15.73 -5.61
N ASN A 289 -23.42 16.73 -6.48
CA ASN A 289 -23.99 18.06 -6.24
C ASN A 289 -25.50 18.04 -6.02
N VAL A 290 -26.22 17.22 -6.78
CA VAL A 290 -27.66 17.04 -6.59
C VAL A 290 -27.96 16.36 -5.25
N LEU A 291 -27.17 15.37 -4.85
CA LEU A 291 -27.29 14.71 -3.54
C LEU A 291 -26.97 15.67 -2.39
N ASP A 292 -25.93 16.48 -2.49
CA ASP A 292 -25.54 17.45 -1.46
C ASP A 292 -26.65 18.48 -1.23
N ILE A 293 -27.25 18.98 -2.32
CA ILE A 293 -28.40 19.89 -2.23
C ILE A 293 -29.57 19.25 -1.48
N ILE A 294 -29.87 17.99 -1.78
CA ILE A 294 -30.91 17.21 -1.11
C ILE A 294 -30.55 17.06 0.37
N ASP A 295 -29.34 16.64 0.69
CA ASP A 295 -28.90 16.37 2.06
C ASP A 295 -28.92 17.64 2.93
N ILE A 296 -28.49 18.79 2.38
CA ILE A 296 -28.58 20.08 3.06
C ILE A 296 -30.05 20.43 3.35
N ALA A 297 -30.93 20.30 2.35
CA ALA A 297 -32.33 20.67 2.48
C ALA A 297 -33.13 19.73 3.40
N GLN A 298 -32.80 18.44 3.39
CA GLN A 298 -33.49 17.40 4.15
C GLN A 298 -33.03 17.34 5.61
N ASN A 299 -31.76 17.66 5.89
CA ASN A 299 -31.22 17.72 7.26
C ASN A 299 -31.54 19.03 7.99
N ASP A 300 -31.99 20.07 7.27
CA ASP A 300 -32.52 21.29 7.87
C ASP A 300 -34.05 21.21 7.99
N ALA A 301 -34.54 21.05 9.22
CA ALA A 301 -35.96 20.86 9.48
C ALA A 301 -36.82 22.06 9.01
N ALA A 302 -36.30 23.29 9.08
CA ALA A 302 -37.02 24.48 8.65
C ALA A 302 -37.12 24.55 7.13
N ILE A 303 -36.02 24.25 6.42
CA ILE A 303 -35.99 24.13 4.95
C ILE A 303 -36.92 23.01 4.49
N ASN A 304 -36.80 21.82 5.08
CA ASN A 304 -37.63 20.66 4.74
C ASN A 304 -39.13 20.99 4.86
N MET A 305 -39.57 21.55 5.99
CA MET A 305 -40.97 21.96 6.16
C MET A 305 -41.38 23.05 5.16
N ALA A 306 -40.54 24.06 4.93
CA ALA A 306 -40.83 25.15 3.99
C ALA A 306 -40.88 24.68 2.52
N ALA A 307 -40.15 23.62 2.20
CA ALA A 307 -40.20 22.91 0.92
C ALA A 307 -41.42 21.98 0.79
N GLY A 308 -42.24 21.85 1.84
CA GLY A 308 -43.45 21.03 1.85
C GLY A 308 -43.29 19.62 2.41
N GLY A 309 -42.15 19.33 3.05
CA GLY A 309 -41.88 18.10 3.79
C GLY A 309 -42.46 18.10 5.21
N THR A 310 -41.92 17.25 6.07
CA THR A 310 -42.44 16.98 7.43
C THR A 310 -41.58 17.52 8.57
N GLY A 311 -40.44 18.14 8.25
CA GLY A 311 -39.37 18.49 9.20
C GLY A 311 -38.40 17.35 9.48
N ALA A 312 -38.57 16.21 8.78
CA ALA A 312 -37.67 15.07 8.78
C ALA A 312 -37.37 14.67 7.33
N ALA A 313 -36.18 14.11 7.13
CA ALA A 313 -35.73 13.64 5.83
C ALA A 313 -36.70 12.61 5.22
N GLY A 314 -36.93 12.69 3.91
CA GLY A 314 -37.73 11.71 3.17
C GLY A 314 -38.19 12.16 1.78
N HIS A 315 -39.14 11.42 1.21
CA HIS A 315 -39.54 11.52 -0.21
C HIS A 315 -40.66 12.52 -0.52
N VAL A 316 -40.98 13.44 0.40
CA VAL A 316 -42.14 14.34 0.27
C VAL A 316 -41.70 15.80 0.27
N GLY A 317 -42.27 16.60 -0.64
CA GLY A 317 -41.94 18.01 -0.81
C GLY A 317 -40.86 18.24 -1.86
N GLY A 318 -40.36 19.47 -1.91
CA GLY A 318 -39.22 19.83 -2.75
C GLY A 318 -37.88 19.45 -2.12
N PHE A 319 -36.84 19.29 -2.95
CA PHE A 319 -35.51 18.80 -2.53
C PHE A 319 -35.58 17.45 -1.82
N ALA A 320 -36.48 16.57 -2.24
CA ALA A 320 -36.78 15.33 -1.53
C ALA A 320 -35.73 14.25 -1.79
N GLU A 321 -35.55 13.36 -0.81
CA GLU A 321 -34.63 12.24 -0.96
C GLU A 321 -35.06 11.31 -2.10
N MET A 322 -34.10 10.81 -2.86
CA MET A 322 -34.31 9.60 -3.67
C MET A 322 -34.57 8.38 -2.77
N PRO A 323 -35.21 7.32 -3.30
CA PRO A 323 -35.31 6.04 -2.60
C PRO A 323 -33.99 5.59 -1.97
N GLY A 324 -34.04 5.13 -0.73
CA GLY A 324 -32.89 4.72 0.06
C GLY A 324 -32.33 3.34 -0.33
N GLY A 325 -31.04 3.14 -0.06
CA GLY A 325 -30.31 1.89 -0.32
C GLY A 325 -30.17 0.96 0.90
N LEU A 326 -29.60 -0.22 0.66
CA LEU A 326 -29.27 -1.24 1.68
C LEU A 326 -27.97 -0.91 2.42
N THR A 327 -27.84 -1.29 3.69
CA THR A 327 -26.66 -1.01 4.53
C THR A 327 -25.35 -1.49 3.89
N GLY A 328 -24.42 -0.55 3.67
CA GLY A 328 -23.12 -0.81 3.02
C GLY A 328 -23.06 -0.48 1.52
N SER A 329 -24.11 0.11 0.93
CA SER A 329 -24.14 0.51 -0.50
C SER A 329 -23.34 1.76 -0.87
N VAL A 330 -23.01 2.62 0.10
CA VAL A 330 -22.08 3.76 -0.12
C VAL A 330 -20.67 3.31 0.27
N GLN A 331 -19.88 2.90 -0.72
CA GLN A 331 -18.49 2.54 -0.52
C GLN A 331 -17.66 3.81 -0.34
N LYS A 332 -17.02 3.95 0.82
CA LYS A 332 -16.12 5.07 1.10
C LYS A 332 -14.93 5.06 0.14
N PHE A 333 -14.46 6.24 -0.24
CA PHE A 333 -13.32 6.36 -1.12
C PHE A 333 -12.01 6.06 -0.38
N GLN A 334 -11.18 5.20 -0.96
CA GLN A 334 -9.85 4.94 -0.40
C GLN A 334 -8.89 6.04 -0.85
N ASP A 335 -8.41 6.81 0.10
CA ASP A 335 -7.42 7.85 -0.14
C ASP A 335 -6.06 7.25 -0.51
N ASN A 336 -5.36 7.96 -1.40
CA ASN A 336 -3.91 7.86 -1.52
C ASN A 336 -3.22 8.62 -0.36
N GLN A 337 -1.89 8.60 -0.31
CA GLN A 337 -1.16 9.25 0.78
C GLN A 337 -1.36 10.78 0.81
N ALA A 338 -1.41 11.44 -0.35
CA ALA A 338 -1.57 12.89 -0.43
C ALA A 338 -2.96 13.33 0.05
N GLN A 339 -4.00 12.62 -0.37
CA GLN A 339 -5.37 12.79 0.08
C GLN A 339 -5.47 12.52 1.58
N THR A 340 -4.79 11.48 2.07
CA THR A 340 -4.81 11.14 3.49
C THR A 340 -4.25 12.24 4.37
N ASN A 341 -3.10 12.78 3.96
CA ASN A 341 -2.44 13.87 4.67
C ASN A 341 -3.26 15.16 4.61
N PHE A 342 -3.85 15.45 3.44
CA PHE A 342 -4.72 16.60 3.26
C PHE A 342 -5.93 16.54 4.18
N TRP A 343 -6.70 15.44 4.17
CA TRP A 343 -7.90 15.32 4.98
C TRP A 343 -7.60 15.35 6.47
N ALA A 344 -6.52 14.71 6.91
CA ALA A 344 -6.12 14.78 8.32
C ALA A 344 -5.78 16.22 8.78
N ALA A 345 -5.18 17.03 7.90
CA ALA A 345 -4.87 18.44 8.18
C ALA A 345 -6.10 19.34 8.08
N PHE A 346 -6.90 19.17 7.03
CA PHE A 346 -8.13 19.91 6.76
C PHE A 346 -9.13 19.74 7.92
N LEU A 347 -9.37 18.50 8.32
CA LEU A 347 -10.27 18.15 9.42
C LEU A 347 -9.83 18.73 10.76
N ALA A 348 -8.54 18.60 11.10
CA ALA A 348 -7.99 19.12 12.34
C ALA A 348 -8.12 20.65 12.43
N GLU A 349 -7.90 21.35 11.31
CA GLU A 349 -7.99 22.79 11.23
C GLU A 349 -9.44 23.29 11.28
N GLY A 350 -10.36 22.69 10.52
CA GLY A 350 -11.78 23.06 10.52
C GLY A 350 -12.38 22.99 11.94
N ASN A 351 -12.09 21.90 12.66
CA ASN A 351 -12.51 21.74 14.06
C ASN A 351 -11.84 22.75 15.01
N THR A 352 -10.60 23.15 14.74
CA THR A 352 -9.88 24.18 15.53
C THR A 352 -10.45 25.58 15.29
N ILE A 353 -10.79 25.91 14.03
CA ILE A 353 -11.46 27.15 13.66
C ILE A 353 -12.84 27.21 14.33
N ASN A 354 -13.65 26.15 14.23
CA ASN A 354 -14.95 26.05 14.90
C ASN A 354 -14.84 26.34 16.41
N ALA A 355 -13.93 25.65 17.10
CA ALA A 355 -13.72 25.85 18.53
C ALA A 355 -13.30 27.29 18.88
N THR A 356 -12.57 27.95 17.99
CA THR A 356 -12.12 29.35 18.17
C THR A 356 -13.27 30.33 17.95
N LEU A 357 -14.06 30.15 16.89
CA LEU A 357 -15.25 30.97 16.60
C LEU A 357 -16.28 30.86 17.73
N ALA A 358 -16.52 29.65 18.25
CA ALA A 358 -17.41 29.43 19.38
C ALA A 358 -16.97 30.19 20.66
N LYS A 359 -15.65 30.25 20.94
CA LYS A 359 -15.13 31.04 22.07
C LYS A 359 -15.36 32.54 21.87
N ILE A 360 -15.16 33.06 20.66
CA ILE A 360 -15.40 34.46 20.34
C ILE A 360 -16.89 34.80 20.48
N ALA A 361 -17.78 33.98 19.94
CA ALA A 361 -19.22 34.16 20.05
C ALA A 361 -19.67 34.23 21.52
N ASN A 362 -19.15 33.33 22.35
CA ASN A 362 -19.43 33.27 23.78
C ASN A 362 -18.69 34.32 24.63
N GLY A 363 -17.86 35.16 24.02
CA GLY A 363 -17.12 36.24 24.70
C GLY A 363 -15.93 35.78 25.54
N SER A 364 -15.50 34.52 25.41
CA SER A 364 -14.30 33.96 26.05
C SER A 364 -13.06 33.96 25.14
N GLY A 365 -13.22 34.39 23.89
CA GLY A 365 -12.14 34.62 22.92
C GLY A 365 -12.18 36.02 22.32
N THR A 366 -11.19 36.35 21.49
CA THR A 366 -11.05 37.68 20.85
C THR A 366 -10.93 37.52 19.34
N ALA A 367 -11.74 38.26 18.58
CA ALA A 367 -11.62 38.35 17.13
C ALA A 367 -10.28 39.01 16.75
N SER A 368 -9.65 38.56 15.67
CA SER A 368 -8.38 39.12 15.21
C SER A 368 -8.27 39.07 13.68
N ALA A 369 -7.48 39.99 13.10
CA ALA A 369 -7.16 39.94 11.68
C ALA A 369 -6.36 38.68 11.29
N GLY A 370 -5.59 38.12 12.24
CA GLY A 370 -4.87 36.85 12.05
C GLY A 370 -5.83 35.68 11.85
N LEU A 371 -6.92 35.61 12.63
CA LEU A 371 -7.95 34.57 12.47
C LEU A 371 -8.71 34.73 11.15
N VAL A 372 -9.02 35.96 10.74
CA VAL A 372 -9.62 36.24 9.41
C VAL A 372 -8.72 35.69 8.30
N THR A 373 -7.41 35.96 8.38
CA THR A 373 -6.42 35.47 7.41
C THR A 373 -6.31 33.94 7.43
N GLN A 374 -6.32 33.32 8.62
CA GLN A 374 -6.29 31.87 8.79
C GLN A 374 -7.49 31.19 8.12
N ILE A 375 -8.70 31.73 8.28
CA ILE A 375 -9.93 31.21 7.66
C ILE A 375 -9.87 31.33 6.13
N GLN A 376 -9.37 32.45 5.60
CA GLN A 376 -9.17 32.62 4.15
C GLN A 376 -8.10 31.68 3.59
N ASN A 377 -7.05 31.41 4.35
CA ASN A 377 -6.03 30.44 3.95
C ASN A 377 -6.55 29.00 4.01
N TYR A 378 -7.43 28.68 4.95
CA TYR A 378 -8.11 27.39 5.05
C TYR A 378 -8.99 27.13 3.81
N GLU A 379 -9.79 28.12 3.40
CA GLU A 379 -10.53 28.08 2.12
C GLU A 379 -9.60 27.87 0.92
N ALA A 380 -8.54 28.66 0.83
CA ALA A 380 -7.58 28.56 -0.27
C ALA A 380 -6.85 27.21 -0.30
N PHE A 381 -6.55 26.63 0.87
CA PHE A 381 -5.92 25.33 1.01
C PHE A 381 -6.82 24.21 0.46
N GLY A 382 -8.11 24.21 0.83
CA GLY A 382 -9.10 23.27 0.30
C GLY A 382 -9.23 23.37 -1.21
N ARG A 383 -9.53 24.57 -1.73
CA ARG A 383 -9.70 24.83 -3.17
C ARG A 383 -8.47 24.46 -4.00
N THR A 384 -7.27 24.80 -3.52
CA THR A 384 -6.03 24.54 -4.29
C THR A 384 -5.72 23.05 -4.33
N PHE A 385 -5.96 22.34 -3.23
CA PHE A 385 -5.76 20.89 -3.20
C PHE A 385 -6.73 20.18 -4.12
N ASP A 386 -8.01 20.54 -4.05
CA ASP A 386 -9.06 20.02 -4.91
C ASP A 386 -8.74 20.22 -6.40
N ALA A 387 -8.37 21.44 -6.79
CA ALA A 387 -7.92 21.75 -8.15
C ALA A 387 -6.68 20.92 -8.60
N ALA A 388 -5.88 20.38 -7.67
CA ALA A 388 -4.66 19.64 -7.95
C ALA A 388 -4.83 18.11 -8.02
N GLN A 389 -5.88 17.53 -7.43
CA GLN A 389 -6.03 16.06 -7.30
C GLN A 389 -6.57 15.36 -8.55
N GLY A 390 -6.89 16.13 -9.60
CA GLY A 390 -7.42 15.60 -10.86
C GLY A 390 -8.92 15.36 -10.81
N ALA A 391 -9.46 14.94 -11.95
CA ALA A 391 -10.86 15.13 -12.27
C ALA A 391 -11.82 14.28 -11.40
N VAL A 392 -11.40 13.11 -10.89
CA VAL A 392 -12.24 12.28 -9.99
C VAL A 392 -12.43 12.91 -8.62
N PHE A 393 -11.39 13.53 -8.07
CA PHE A 393 -11.44 14.21 -6.78
C PHE A 393 -12.19 15.55 -6.91
N GLN A 394 -11.90 16.31 -7.96
CA GLN A 394 -12.62 17.55 -8.31
C GLN A 394 -14.13 17.33 -8.38
N GLY A 395 -14.60 16.40 -9.21
CA GLY A 395 -16.03 16.12 -9.32
C GLY A 395 -16.69 15.52 -8.07
N ARG A 396 -15.98 15.41 -6.94
CA ARG A 396 -16.52 14.95 -5.64
C ARG A 396 -16.37 15.96 -4.50
N PHE A 397 -15.42 16.89 -4.63
CA PHE A 397 -15.09 17.82 -3.55
C PHE A 397 -15.12 19.26 -4.02
N ASP A 398 -15.40 19.52 -5.30
CA ASP A 398 -15.55 20.89 -5.81
C ASP A 398 -16.73 21.61 -5.12
N ASN A 399 -17.79 20.88 -4.78
CA ASN A 399 -18.97 21.42 -4.10
C ASN A 399 -18.65 21.81 -2.66
N GLU A 400 -17.74 21.10 -1.99
CA GLU A 400 -17.36 21.35 -0.60
C GLU A 400 -16.22 22.36 -0.57
N LEU A 401 -15.20 22.19 -1.42
CA LEU A 401 -13.90 22.88 -1.35
C LEU A 401 -13.75 24.01 -2.38
N ASN A 402 -14.50 24.03 -3.48
CA ASN A 402 -14.29 24.92 -4.62
C ASN A 402 -15.59 25.56 -5.15
N GLY A 403 -16.18 26.43 -4.33
CA GLY A 403 -17.32 27.27 -4.74
C GLY A 403 -18.65 26.96 -4.06
N GLY A 404 -18.71 25.97 -3.16
CA GLY A 404 -19.91 25.68 -2.35
C GLY A 404 -19.72 25.93 -0.84
N THR A 405 -19.87 24.92 0.03
CA THR A 405 -20.05 25.09 1.49
C THR A 405 -18.92 25.84 2.17
N LEU A 406 -17.67 25.43 1.93
CA LEU A 406 -16.48 26.04 2.55
C LEU A 406 -16.37 27.53 2.25
N GLN A 407 -16.73 27.95 1.03
CA GLN A 407 -16.68 29.35 0.64
C GLN A 407 -17.78 30.16 1.35
N ALA A 408 -19.00 29.61 1.45
CA ALA A 408 -20.10 30.27 2.13
C ALA A 408 -19.79 30.48 3.62
N ASP A 409 -19.29 29.44 4.30
CA ASP A 409 -18.89 29.51 5.70
C ASP A 409 -17.70 30.45 5.92
N THR A 410 -16.73 30.44 5.01
CA THR A 410 -15.61 31.40 5.01
C THR A 410 -16.12 32.82 4.91
N MET A 411 -17.02 33.14 3.98
CA MET A 411 -17.57 34.47 3.81
C MET A 411 -18.37 34.92 5.04
N ALA A 412 -19.17 34.03 5.63
CA ALA A 412 -19.94 34.30 6.84
C ALA A 412 -19.02 34.54 8.06
N ALA A 413 -18.03 33.68 8.27
CA ALA A 413 -17.07 33.82 9.36
C ALA A 413 -16.27 35.12 9.24
N VAL A 414 -15.76 35.42 8.04
CA VAL A 414 -15.00 36.65 7.78
C VAL A 414 -15.87 37.89 8.03
N LYS A 415 -17.10 37.91 7.53
CA LYS A 415 -18.04 39.04 7.71
C LYS A 415 -18.36 39.28 9.18
N GLY A 416 -18.73 38.23 9.93
CA GLY A 416 -19.04 38.35 11.36
C GLY A 416 -17.82 38.75 12.19
N LEU A 417 -16.63 38.21 11.89
CA LEU A 417 -15.39 38.64 12.55
C LEU A 417 -15.04 40.10 12.25
N GLN A 418 -15.25 40.56 11.02
CA GLN A 418 -15.03 41.96 10.64
C GLN A 418 -16.02 42.91 11.33
N GLY A 419 -17.30 42.55 11.46
CA GLY A 419 -18.28 43.33 12.24
C GLY A 419 -17.85 43.50 13.70
N ILE A 420 -17.43 42.41 14.34
CA ILE A 420 -16.87 42.43 15.71
C ILE A 420 -15.61 43.32 15.79
N LEU A 421 -14.69 43.20 14.83
CA LEU A 421 -13.47 44.01 14.79
C LEU A 421 -13.75 45.49 14.56
N ASN A 422 -14.79 45.82 13.82
CA ASN A 422 -15.25 47.19 13.57
C ASN A 422 -16.03 47.78 14.75
N GLY A 423 -16.29 47.00 15.80
CA GLY A 423 -16.89 47.46 17.05
C GLY A 423 -18.41 47.44 17.04
N ASP A 424 -19.03 46.51 16.31
CA ASP A 424 -20.48 46.34 16.32
C ASP A 424 -21.00 46.06 17.74
N THR A 425 -22.19 46.60 18.05
CA THR A 425 -22.82 46.51 19.38
C THR A 425 -24.31 46.19 19.26
N GLY A 426 -24.93 45.75 20.37
CA GLY A 426 -26.36 45.49 20.43
C GLY A 426 -26.81 44.39 19.47
N ALA A 427 -27.82 44.69 18.64
CA ALA A 427 -28.37 43.73 17.68
C ALA A 427 -27.38 43.33 16.58
N ALA A 428 -26.50 44.25 16.15
CA ALA A 428 -25.48 43.96 15.15
C ALA A 428 -24.45 42.94 15.67
N LEU A 429 -23.95 43.17 16.89
CA LEU A 429 -23.05 42.21 17.55
C LEU A 429 -23.69 40.84 17.77
N ALA A 430 -24.99 40.80 18.10
CA ALA A 430 -25.72 39.54 18.25
C ALA A 430 -25.81 38.79 16.91
N ALA A 431 -26.05 39.49 15.81
CA ALA A 431 -26.05 38.91 14.46
C ALA A 431 -24.66 38.41 14.05
N ASP A 432 -23.59 39.18 14.31
CA ASP A 432 -22.22 38.75 14.01
C ASP A 432 -21.83 37.49 14.78
N LYS A 433 -22.19 37.43 16.08
CA LYS A 433 -21.93 36.26 16.93
C LYS A 433 -22.69 35.02 16.46
N ALA A 434 -23.93 35.18 16.02
CA ALA A 434 -24.71 34.11 15.43
C ALA A 434 -24.07 33.63 14.11
N MET A 435 -23.63 34.58 13.27
CA MET A 435 -22.99 34.30 11.97
C MET A 435 -21.69 33.50 12.11
N ILE A 436 -20.80 33.88 13.04
CA ILE A 436 -19.55 33.11 13.27
C ILE A 436 -19.82 31.77 13.97
N THR A 437 -20.92 31.64 14.73
CA THR A 437 -21.30 30.37 15.34
C THR A 437 -21.78 29.39 14.28
N ALA A 438 -22.65 29.85 13.38
CA ALA A 438 -23.16 29.04 12.28
C ALA A 438 -22.05 28.64 11.31
N ALA A 439 -21.19 29.58 10.91
CA ALA A 439 -20.03 29.26 10.06
C ALA A 439 -19.04 28.28 10.73
N GLY A 440 -18.84 28.38 12.05
CA GLY A 440 -18.04 27.41 12.80
C GLY A 440 -18.65 26.00 12.76
N GLN A 441 -19.96 25.90 12.88
CA GLN A 441 -20.68 24.63 12.75
C GLN A 441 -20.58 24.07 11.32
N GLY A 442 -20.66 24.94 10.30
CA GLY A 442 -20.44 24.59 8.90
C GLY A 442 -19.07 23.97 8.64
N PHE A 443 -17.97 24.60 9.11
CA PHE A 443 -16.63 24.01 8.99
C PHE A 443 -16.47 22.64 9.66
N ALA A 444 -17.18 22.40 10.76
CA ALA A 444 -17.19 21.09 11.41
C ALA A 444 -18.08 20.07 10.69
N ALA A 445 -19.16 20.53 10.05
CA ALA A 445 -20.00 19.69 9.20
C ALA A 445 -19.25 19.25 7.94
N ASP A 446 -18.56 20.16 7.25
CA ASP A 446 -17.68 19.84 6.10
C ASP A 446 -16.62 18.80 6.50
N ALA A 447 -16.00 18.97 7.69
CA ALA A 447 -15.05 18.01 8.22
C ALA A 447 -15.69 16.64 8.52
N MET A 448 -16.89 16.62 9.08
CA MET A 448 -17.61 15.37 9.37
C MET A 448 -18.01 14.64 8.08
N ASP A 449 -18.46 15.36 7.06
CA ASP A 449 -18.86 14.79 5.79
C ASP A 449 -17.68 14.10 5.08
N VAL A 450 -16.54 14.79 4.98
CA VAL A 450 -15.26 14.21 4.54
C VAL A 450 -14.92 12.93 5.31
N SER A 451 -15.08 12.93 6.63
CA SER A 451 -14.77 11.76 7.46
C SER A 451 -15.77 10.59 7.27
N GLY A 452 -16.99 10.92 6.86
CA GLY A 452 -18.03 9.99 6.46
C GLY A 452 -17.71 9.30 5.14
N ASN A 453 -17.19 10.05 4.17
CA ASN A 453 -17.07 9.63 2.78
C ASN A 453 -15.71 9.02 2.41
N ASN A 454 -14.69 9.21 3.24
CA ASN A 454 -13.31 8.76 2.97
C ASN A 454 -12.80 7.69 3.95
N ILE A 455 -11.92 6.83 3.42
CA ILE A 455 -11.07 5.89 4.16
C ILE A 455 -9.63 6.33 3.92
N ALA A 456 -8.91 6.63 4.99
CA ALA A 456 -7.48 6.91 4.96
C ALA A 456 -6.71 5.70 4.42
N ILE A 457 -5.55 5.94 3.78
CA ILE A 457 -4.67 4.87 3.31
C ILE A 457 -4.46 3.80 4.39
N GLY A 458 -4.52 2.52 4.03
CA GLY A 458 -4.44 1.41 5.01
C GLY A 458 -5.75 1.06 5.72
N GLY A 459 -6.89 1.60 5.28
CA GLY A 459 -8.22 1.13 5.71
C GLY A 459 -8.79 1.80 6.96
N ALA A 460 -8.15 2.85 7.50
CA ALA A 460 -8.64 3.55 8.68
C ALA A 460 -9.72 4.59 8.33
N THR A 461 -10.71 4.74 9.20
CA THR A 461 -11.69 5.83 9.10
C THR A 461 -11.12 7.14 9.66
N TYR A 462 -11.56 8.27 9.13
CA TYR A 462 -11.31 9.54 9.80
C TYR A 462 -12.18 9.69 11.05
N VAL A 463 -11.69 10.50 12.00
CA VAL A 463 -12.39 10.85 13.23
C VAL A 463 -12.91 12.28 13.08
N GLY A 464 -14.18 12.43 12.69
CA GLY A 464 -14.81 13.72 12.34
C GLY A 464 -14.61 14.87 13.33
N SER A 465 -14.37 14.57 14.62
CA SER A 465 -14.20 15.53 15.71
C SER A 465 -12.73 15.86 16.06
N ALA A 466 -11.76 15.30 15.34
CA ALA A 466 -10.36 15.48 15.68
C ALA A 466 -9.91 16.94 15.48
N THR A 467 -9.16 17.45 16.45
CA THR A 467 -8.55 18.79 16.44
C THR A 467 -7.04 18.75 16.19
N THR A 468 -6.49 17.54 15.98
CA THR A 468 -5.08 17.35 15.64
C THR A 468 -4.95 16.33 14.52
N VAL A 469 -3.93 16.52 13.67
CA VAL A 469 -3.63 15.61 12.55
C VAL A 469 -3.40 14.17 13.04
N SER A 470 -2.73 13.99 14.18
CA SER A 470 -2.44 12.67 14.76
C SER A 470 -3.69 11.91 15.22
N THR A 471 -4.76 12.62 15.54
CA THR A 471 -6.03 12.02 15.99
C THR A 471 -7.08 11.97 14.88
N ALA A 472 -6.77 12.51 13.70
CA ALA A 472 -7.72 12.59 12.60
C ALA A 472 -8.01 11.23 11.96
N THR A 473 -7.17 10.22 12.18
CA THR A 473 -7.39 8.83 11.74
C THR A 473 -7.66 7.92 12.94
N SER A 474 -8.57 6.96 12.79
CA SER A 474 -8.96 6.02 13.87
C SER A 474 -7.85 5.06 14.28
N VAL A 475 -6.86 4.86 13.40
CA VAL A 475 -5.58 4.24 13.72
C VAL A 475 -4.52 5.32 13.73
N HIS A 476 -3.87 5.51 14.88
CA HIS A 476 -2.88 6.56 15.07
C HIS A 476 -1.62 6.25 14.23
N GLY A 477 -1.16 7.24 13.45
CA GLY A 477 0.14 7.18 12.77
C GLY A 477 0.10 6.84 11.27
N ILE A 478 -1.06 6.56 10.67
CA ILE A 478 -1.12 6.23 9.23
C ILE A 478 -0.96 7.47 8.32
N ALA A 479 -1.22 8.67 8.85
CA ALA A 479 -1.11 9.93 8.11
C ALA A 479 0.29 10.60 8.18
N GLN A 480 1.36 9.88 8.53
CA GLN A 480 2.72 10.48 8.61
C GLN A 480 3.65 9.97 7.50
N GLY A 481 3.54 10.61 6.34
CA GLY A 481 4.55 10.59 5.28
C GLY A 481 4.82 12.03 4.81
N THR A 482 6.00 12.56 5.16
CA THR A 482 6.66 13.80 4.67
C THR A 482 5.79 15.01 4.29
N ILE A 483 4.90 15.43 5.19
CA ILE A 483 4.78 16.87 5.49
C ILE A 483 5.44 17.06 6.86
N PRO A 484 6.51 17.85 6.99
CA PRO A 484 7.02 18.21 8.31
C PRO A 484 5.93 19.01 9.03
N VAL A 485 5.16 18.36 9.90
CA VAL A 485 4.34 19.03 10.90
C VAL A 485 5.21 19.17 12.16
N THR A 486 6.26 19.99 12.05
CA THR A 486 6.96 20.47 13.24
C THR A 486 6.05 21.52 13.90
N ALA A 487 5.27 21.07 14.89
CA ALA A 487 4.43 21.85 15.81
C ALA A 487 3.42 22.83 15.17
N ASN A 488 2.12 22.52 15.30
CA ASN A 488 0.98 23.28 14.77
C ASN A 488 1.00 23.47 13.23
N PRO A 489 0.03 22.94 12.48
CA PRO A 489 -0.19 23.39 11.10
C PRO A 489 -0.41 24.90 11.12
N ASN A 490 0.59 25.69 10.68
CA ASN A 490 0.44 27.13 10.59
C ASN A 490 -0.24 27.48 9.25
N ILE A 491 -1.53 27.15 9.15
CA ILE A 491 -2.42 27.63 8.08
C ILE A 491 -2.59 29.16 8.20
N ALA A 492 -2.20 29.79 9.32
CA ALA A 492 -2.34 31.23 9.54
C ALA A 492 -1.38 32.11 8.70
N ASN A 493 -0.33 31.57 8.05
CA ASN A 493 0.66 32.36 7.31
C ASN A 493 0.55 32.31 5.76
N GLY A 494 -0.48 31.69 5.19
CA GLY A 494 -0.76 31.75 3.74
C GLY A 494 0.25 31.04 2.84
N THR A 495 1.23 30.34 3.41
CA THR A 495 2.17 29.47 2.68
C THR A 495 1.72 28.02 2.75
N GLY A 496 0.43 27.75 2.50
CA GLY A 496 -0.06 26.41 2.25
C GLY A 496 0.84 25.79 1.19
N GLY A 497 1.55 24.72 1.56
CA GLY A 497 2.62 24.15 0.74
C GLY A 497 2.15 24.00 -0.70
N THR A 498 2.90 24.60 -1.63
CA THR A 498 2.61 24.48 -3.06
C THR A 498 2.60 23.00 -3.44
N VAL A 499 1.41 22.45 -3.66
CA VAL A 499 1.22 21.13 -4.27
C VAL A 499 1.39 21.31 -5.77
N THR A 500 2.54 20.95 -6.30
CA THR A 500 2.71 20.76 -7.74
C THR A 500 2.08 19.43 -8.12
N SER A 501 0.89 19.46 -8.72
CA SER A 501 0.30 18.30 -9.39
C SER A 501 1.06 17.99 -10.70
N PRO A 502 1.32 16.73 -11.03
CA PRO A 502 1.85 16.34 -12.34
C PRO A 502 0.75 16.51 -13.41
N GLY A 503 0.71 17.67 -14.05
CA GLY A 503 -0.24 17.96 -15.12
C GLY A 503 0.10 17.22 -16.41
N GLY A 504 -0.75 16.26 -16.81
CA GLY A 504 -0.86 15.81 -18.19
C GLY A 504 -1.58 16.85 -19.04
N GLY A 505 -1.10 17.09 -20.26
CA GLY A 505 -1.76 17.97 -21.23
C GLY A 505 -1.38 17.69 -22.68
N GLY A 506 -2.30 17.11 -23.45
CA GLY A 506 -2.55 17.48 -24.86
C GLY A 506 -3.83 18.33 -24.85
N GLY A 507 -3.90 19.53 -25.43
CA GLY A 507 -3.76 19.91 -26.83
C GLY A 507 -5.15 20.35 -27.31
N ALA A 508 -5.46 21.64 -27.43
CA ALA A 508 -5.28 22.49 -28.63
C ALA A 508 -5.66 23.95 -28.27
N GLY A 509 -5.19 25.02 -28.89
CA GLY A 509 -4.29 25.26 -30.01
C GLY A 509 -4.22 26.79 -30.24
N GLY A 510 -3.04 27.32 -30.58
CA GLY A 510 -2.89 28.77 -30.79
C GLY A 510 -1.46 29.29 -31.01
N GLY A 511 -0.69 28.67 -31.91
CA GLY A 511 0.31 29.32 -32.77
C GLY A 511 1.52 30.07 -32.18
N GLY A 512 2.69 29.42 -32.19
CA GLY A 512 4.00 30.08 -32.15
C GLY A 512 5.14 29.09 -31.93
N GLY A 513 5.84 28.69 -33.01
CA GLY A 513 6.91 27.69 -32.96
C GLY A 513 8.15 28.15 -32.19
N GLY A 514 8.64 27.30 -31.29
CA GLY A 514 9.91 27.43 -30.58
C GLY A 514 10.23 26.13 -29.82
N ALA A 515 11.47 25.65 -29.92
CA ALA A 515 11.95 24.37 -29.43
C ALA A 515 11.68 24.12 -27.92
N GLY A 516 11.45 22.85 -27.57
CA GLY A 516 11.03 22.39 -26.24
C GLY A 516 11.95 22.83 -25.10
N GLY A 517 11.35 23.45 -24.08
CA GLY A 517 11.99 23.74 -22.80
C GLY A 517 11.70 22.63 -21.80
N ALA A 518 12.75 21.99 -21.29
CA ALA A 518 12.69 21.13 -20.12
C ALA A 518 12.30 21.95 -18.88
N MET A 519 11.46 21.41 -17.99
CA MET A 519 11.32 21.96 -16.64
C MET A 519 12.66 21.73 -15.90
N PRO A 520 13.31 22.76 -15.34
CA PRO A 520 14.53 22.56 -14.57
C PRO A 520 14.23 21.80 -13.28
N ILE A 521 14.89 20.67 -13.05
CA ILE A 521 14.97 20.08 -11.70
C ILE A 521 15.73 21.08 -10.83
N ASN A 522 15.06 21.70 -9.87
CA ASN A 522 15.69 22.66 -8.97
C ASN A 522 16.52 21.90 -7.92
N PHE A 523 17.80 21.69 -8.22
CA PHE A 523 18.76 21.03 -7.33
C PHE A 523 18.89 21.84 -6.02
N ASN A 524 18.60 21.21 -4.88
CA ASN A 524 18.81 21.80 -3.55
C ASN A 524 19.97 21.09 -2.83
N PRO A 525 21.17 21.69 -2.76
CA PRO A 525 22.35 21.06 -2.13
C PRO A 525 22.14 20.78 -0.64
N THR A 526 21.38 21.64 0.05
CA THR A 526 21.09 21.47 1.48
C THR A 526 20.15 20.29 1.71
N ALA A 527 19.17 20.11 0.82
CA ALA A 527 18.26 18.96 0.87
C ALA A 527 18.98 17.65 0.49
N LEU A 528 19.97 17.72 -0.40
CA LEU A 528 20.73 16.55 -0.79
C LEU A 528 21.70 16.11 0.33
N ALA A 529 22.35 17.06 0.99
CA ALA A 529 23.29 16.79 2.08
C ALA A 529 22.63 16.32 3.40
N ASN A 530 21.34 16.61 3.62
CA ASN A 530 20.61 16.21 4.83
C ASN A 530 19.62 15.05 4.59
N GLY A 531 19.63 14.44 3.39
CA GLY A 531 18.73 13.35 3.02
C GLY A 531 17.26 13.75 2.83
N THR A 532 16.93 15.05 2.76
CA THR A 532 15.55 15.52 2.52
C THR A 532 15.29 15.90 1.05
N SER A 533 16.19 15.50 0.14
CA SER A 533 16.07 15.79 -1.28
C SER A 533 15.03 14.89 -1.93
N ASN A 534 14.16 15.49 -2.75
CA ASN A 534 13.19 14.77 -3.58
C ASN A 534 13.83 14.14 -4.83
N LEU A 535 15.16 13.97 -4.84
CA LEU A 535 15.84 13.11 -5.81
C LEU A 535 15.45 11.64 -5.51
N LEU A 536 14.18 11.29 -5.69
CA LEU A 536 13.68 9.92 -5.62
C LEU A 536 13.79 9.32 -7.03
N VAL A 537 14.79 8.44 -7.20
CA VAL A 537 15.36 7.92 -8.45
C VAL A 537 14.36 7.63 -9.57
N ARG A 538 13.23 6.99 -9.30
CA ARG A 538 12.49 6.31 -10.38
C ARG A 538 11.67 7.21 -11.31
N ALA A 539 11.19 8.36 -10.82
CA ALA A 539 10.39 9.28 -11.65
C ALA A 539 11.22 10.44 -12.24
N SER A 540 12.33 10.79 -11.58
CA SER A 540 13.25 11.84 -12.03
C SER A 540 14.31 11.36 -13.02
N ALA A 541 14.66 10.06 -13.04
CA ALA A 541 15.58 9.48 -14.03
C ALA A 541 15.06 9.60 -15.49
N LEU A 542 13.75 9.79 -15.68
CA LEU A 542 13.15 10.03 -17.00
C LEU A 542 13.14 11.51 -17.41
N GLN A 543 13.69 12.42 -16.58
CA GLN A 543 13.78 13.85 -16.87
C GLN A 543 15.23 14.25 -17.12
N HIS A 544 15.50 14.81 -18.30
CA HIS A 544 16.84 15.26 -18.70
C HIS A 544 17.38 16.36 -17.75
N THR A 545 18.60 16.19 -17.24
CA THR A 545 19.34 17.19 -16.48
C THR A 545 20.69 17.52 -17.11
N THR A 546 21.19 18.74 -16.88
CA THR A 546 22.57 19.13 -17.20
C THR A 546 23.44 19.24 -15.95
N ASP A 547 22.97 18.71 -14.80
CA ASP A 547 23.72 18.66 -13.55
C ASP A 547 24.45 17.32 -13.37
N LEU A 548 25.79 17.37 -13.35
CA LEU A 548 26.62 16.17 -13.27
C LEU A 548 26.53 15.45 -11.91
N VAL A 549 26.19 16.17 -10.83
CA VAL A 549 25.99 15.55 -9.51
C VAL A 549 24.75 14.67 -9.56
N THR A 550 23.66 15.14 -10.17
CA THR A 550 22.43 14.34 -10.32
C THR A 550 22.69 13.06 -11.10
N SER A 551 23.35 13.14 -12.26
CA SER A 551 23.66 11.94 -13.04
C SER A 551 24.60 10.99 -12.31
N GLY A 552 25.57 11.51 -11.55
CA GLY A 552 26.47 10.64 -10.77
C GLY A 552 25.83 9.99 -9.55
N VAL A 553 24.83 10.62 -8.94
CA VAL A 553 24.03 9.98 -7.87
C VAL A 553 23.17 8.85 -8.44
N VAL A 554 22.54 9.04 -9.62
CA VAL A 554 21.80 7.98 -10.32
C VAL A 554 22.74 6.86 -10.76
N PHE A 555 23.96 7.19 -11.19
CA PHE A 555 24.97 6.17 -11.50
C PHE A 555 25.38 5.34 -10.28
N ASN A 556 25.57 5.97 -9.11
CA ASN A 556 25.83 5.22 -7.87
C ASN A 556 24.68 4.24 -7.54
N ASP A 557 23.42 4.64 -7.77
CA ASP A 557 22.26 3.75 -7.58
C ASP A 557 22.28 2.59 -8.58
N ALA A 558 22.63 2.85 -9.85
CA ALA A 558 22.79 1.80 -10.85
C ALA A 558 23.90 0.79 -10.49
N VAL A 559 25.06 1.26 -10.01
CA VAL A 559 26.15 0.39 -9.51
C VAL A 559 25.69 -0.46 -8.32
N ARG A 560 24.78 0.06 -7.49
CA ARG A 560 24.17 -0.75 -6.43
C ARG A 560 23.19 -1.78 -6.99
N LEU A 561 22.32 -1.38 -7.93
CA LEU A 561 21.31 -2.25 -8.55
C LEU A 561 21.92 -3.38 -9.39
N SER A 562 23.13 -3.20 -9.93
CA SER A 562 23.82 -4.25 -10.70
C SER A 562 23.99 -5.53 -9.87
N THR A 563 24.21 -5.42 -8.55
CA THR A 563 24.27 -6.56 -7.62
C THR A 563 22.96 -7.37 -7.53
N GLY A 564 21.80 -6.75 -7.80
CA GLY A 564 20.47 -7.36 -7.70
C GLY A 564 19.93 -7.94 -9.01
N LEU A 565 20.61 -7.71 -10.14
CA LEU A 565 20.21 -8.17 -11.49
C LEU A 565 20.09 -9.71 -11.59
N PHE A 566 20.70 -10.44 -10.67
CA PHE A 566 20.88 -11.89 -10.74
C PHE A 566 19.78 -12.70 -10.04
N SER A 567 18.82 -12.01 -9.41
CA SER A 567 17.82 -12.55 -8.46
C SER A 567 16.66 -13.38 -9.08
N THR A 568 16.59 -13.60 -10.39
CA THR A 568 15.45 -14.35 -10.99
C THR A 568 15.63 -15.88 -11.01
N PRO A 569 14.58 -16.62 -10.62
CA PRO A 569 14.21 -17.87 -11.28
C PRO A 569 12.72 -17.91 -11.65
N ALA A 570 12.39 -18.81 -12.57
CA ALA A 570 11.04 -19.07 -13.09
C ALA A 570 9.99 -19.57 -12.07
N ASN A 571 10.27 -19.62 -10.75
CA ASN A 571 9.43 -20.32 -9.76
C ASN A 571 9.01 -19.50 -8.52
N SER A 572 9.40 -18.23 -8.40
CA SER A 572 8.94 -17.33 -7.32
C SER A 572 8.21 -16.14 -7.92
N GLY A 573 6.87 -16.20 -7.97
CA GLY A 573 5.98 -15.03 -7.99
C GLY A 573 6.06 -14.00 -9.14
N GLY A 574 6.99 -14.10 -10.10
CA GLY A 574 7.00 -13.27 -11.30
C GLY A 574 7.59 -11.85 -11.18
N SER A 575 8.55 -11.59 -10.28
CA SER A 575 9.21 -10.29 -10.21
C SER A 575 10.48 -10.21 -11.08
N VAL A 576 10.52 -9.24 -12.01
CA VAL A 576 11.76 -8.76 -12.68
C VAL A 576 11.91 -7.23 -12.52
N PRO A 577 12.03 -6.67 -11.30
CA PRO A 577 12.05 -5.22 -11.11
C PRO A 577 13.44 -4.61 -11.39
N PHE A 578 14.51 -5.27 -10.93
CA PHE A 578 15.87 -4.72 -10.93
C PHE A 578 16.43 -4.45 -12.33
N LEU A 579 16.21 -5.34 -13.31
CA LEU A 579 16.68 -5.10 -14.68
C LEU A 579 16.01 -3.88 -15.31
N GLY A 580 14.71 -3.70 -15.06
CA GLY A 580 13.98 -2.53 -15.53
C GLY A 580 14.47 -1.25 -14.86
N GLU A 581 14.72 -1.27 -13.55
CA GLU A 581 15.25 -0.13 -12.79
C GLU A 581 16.69 0.21 -13.21
N PHE A 582 17.59 -0.77 -13.25
CA PHE A 582 18.98 -0.60 -13.68
C PHE A 582 19.09 -0.03 -15.10
N THR A 583 18.33 -0.59 -16.06
CA THR A 583 18.38 -0.09 -17.44
C THR A 583 17.81 1.33 -17.57
N GLN A 584 16.83 1.71 -16.74
CA GLN A 584 16.33 3.08 -16.68
C GLN A 584 17.40 4.04 -16.14
N ASP A 585 18.09 3.67 -15.07
CA ASP A 585 19.12 4.53 -14.47
C ASP A 585 20.31 4.72 -15.41
N ILE A 586 20.82 3.64 -16.01
CA ILE A 586 21.89 3.75 -17.00
C ILE A 586 21.45 4.57 -18.23
N THR A 587 20.20 4.41 -18.67
CA THR A 587 19.64 5.22 -19.79
C THR A 587 19.55 6.69 -19.42
N ALA A 588 19.15 7.01 -18.19
CA ALA A 588 19.08 8.37 -17.66
C ALA A 588 20.45 9.03 -17.65
N VAL A 589 21.44 8.37 -17.05
CA VAL A 589 22.83 8.87 -16.99
C VAL A 589 23.41 9.06 -18.39
N GLN A 590 23.19 8.11 -19.30
CA GLN A 590 23.67 8.23 -20.68
C GLN A 590 23.04 9.44 -21.39
N THR A 591 21.76 9.66 -21.14
CA THR A 591 20.97 10.73 -21.74
C THR A 591 21.38 12.11 -21.21
N ASP A 592 21.63 12.23 -19.92
CA ASP A 592 22.13 13.46 -19.29
C ASP A 592 23.53 13.81 -19.77
N ILE A 593 24.44 12.84 -19.80
CA ILE A 593 25.81 13.05 -20.30
C ILE A 593 25.77 13.47 -21.79
N ALA A 594 24.90 12.87 -22.60
CA ALA A 594 24.70 13.29 -23.98
C ALA A 594 24.24 14.75 -24.09
N ALA A 595 23.35 15.20 -23.19
CA ALA A 595 22.89 16.58 -23.14
C ALA A 595 24.00 17.56 -22.71
N MET A 596 24.82 17.19 -21.72
CA MET A 596 25.98 17.97 -21.28
C MET A 596 27.02 18.11 -22.39
N LEU A 597 27.29 17.03 -23.15
CA LEU A 597 28.20 17.06 -24.30
C LEU A 597 27.64 17.90 -25.46
N ALA A 598 26.33 17.88 -25.68
CA ALA A 598 25.68 18.70 -26.70
C ALA A 598 25.68 20.20 -26.35
N ASN A 599 25.71 20.54 -25.06
CA ASN A 599 25.78 21.93 -24.59
C ASN A 599 26.73 22.11 -23.38
N PRO A 600 28.06 22.05 -23.58
CA PRO A 600 29.04 22.09 -22.50
C PRO A 600 29.01 23.39 -21.66
N GLY A 601 28.45 24.47 -22.21
CA GLY A 601 28.32 25.75 -21.52
C GLY A 601 27.13 25.85 -20.57
N ALA A 602 26.21 24.87 -20.58
CA ALA A 602 25.04 24.82 -19.71
C ALA A 602 25.16 23.76 -18.58
N VAL A 603 26.34 23.16 -18.44
CA VAL A 603 26.60 22.15 -17.42
C VAL A 603 26.62 22.79 -16.04
N THR A 604 25.97 22.13 -15.09
CA THR A 604 26.03 22.49 -13.67
C THR A 604 26.60 21.35 -12.83
N LEU A 605 27.05 21.71 -11.63
CA LEU A 605 27.54 20.77 -10.63
C LEU A 605 26.97 21.22 -9.29
N GLY A 606 25.96 20.47 -8.81
CA GLY A 606 25.23 20.80 -7.60
C GLY A 606 24.46 22.13 -7.70
N GLY A 607 23.86 22.40 -8.87
CA GLY A 607 23.10 23.60 -9.18
C GLY A 607 23.96 24.83 -9.53
N LYS A 608 25.29 24.69 -9.55
CA LYS A 608 26.22 25.79 -9.90
C LYS A 608 26.80 25.58 -11.29
N ALA A 609 26.94 26.66 -12.06
CA ALA A 609 27.58 26.59 -13.37
C ALA A 609 28.99 25.97 -13.27
N PHE A 610 29.25 24.98 -14.12
CA PHE A 610 30.51 24.25 -14.19
C PHE A 610 30.99 24.21 -15.65
N THR A 611 32.22 24.65 -15.89
CA THR A 611 32.75 24.74 -17.25
C THR A 611 33.57 23.49 -17.56
N LEU A 612 33.09 22.66 -18.48
CA LEU A 612 33.85 21.52 -18.97
C LEU A 612 35.08 21.97 -19.77
N ASN A 613 36.24 21.40 -19.45
CA ASN A 613 37.45 21.51 -20.26
C ASN A 613 37.54 20.36 -21.30
N ALA A 614 38.57 20.36 -22.13
CA ALA A 614 38.73 19.37 -23.19
C ALA A 614 38.95 17.93 -22.67
N THR A 615 39.62 17.78 -21.53
CA THR A 615 39.81 16.50 -20.84
C THR A 615 38.49 16.01 -20.28
N ASP A 616 37.72 16.86 -19.58
CA ASP A 616 36.40 16.51 -19.05
C ASP A 616 35.47 16.02 -20.17
N THR A 617 35.47 16.73 -21.30
CA THR A 617 34.64 16.39 -22.47
C THR A 617 35.04 15.04 -23.06
N ALA A 618 36.34 14.73 -23.12
CA ALA A 618 36.83 13.44 -23.61
C ALA A 618 36.41 12.30 -22.66
N VAL A 619 36.54 12.50 -21.35
CA VAL A 619 36.10 11.54 -20.32
C VAL A 619 34.60 11.28 -20.42
N LEU A 620 33.78 12.33 -20.45
CA LEU A 620 32.32 12.18 -20.59
C LEU A 620 31.91 11.52 -21.91
N THR A 621 32.65 11.73 -22.99
CA THR A 621 32.41 11.04 -24.28
C THR A 621 32.71 9.54 -24.18
N ASN A 622 33.81 9.15 -23.53
CA ASN A 622 34.11 7.73 -23.29
C ASN A 622 33.02 7.08 -22.43
N ILE A 623 32.63 7.75 -21.35
CA ILE A 623 31.58 7.29 -20.43
C ILE A 623 30.26 7.09 -21.17
N GLN A 624 29.87 8.00 -22.07
CA GLN A 624 28.67 7.83 -22.89
C GLN A 624 28.68 6.53 -23.70
N GLY A 625 29.83 6.15 -24.27
CA GLY A 625 30.02 4.90 -25.00
C GLY A 625 30.05 3.66 -24.09
N GLN A 626 30.67 3.78 -22.92
CA GLN A 626 30.71 2.75 -21.88
C GLN A 626 29.30 2.44 -21.34
N LEU A 627 28.48 3.45 -21.06
CA LEU A 627 27.08 3.27 -20.68
C LEU A 627 26.28 2.53 -21.77
N GLY A 628 26.59 2.78 -23.05
CA GLY A 628 26.02 2.00 -24.17
C GLY A 628 26.43 0.52 -24.15
N THR A 629 27.65 0.23 -23.70
CA THR A 629 28.12 -1.16 -23.50
C THR A 629 27.38 -1.83 -22.35
N ILE A 630 27.15 -1.11 -21.24
CA ILE A 630 26.35 -1.59 -20.10
C ILE A 630 24.92 -1.90 -20.55
N LEU A 631 24.26 -0.99 -21.29
CA LEU A 631 22.89 -1.20 -21.79
C LEU A 631 22.77 -2.40 -22.74
N ALA A 632 23.82 -2.69 -23.51
CA ALA A 632 23.85 -3.87 -24.39
C ALA A 632 24.04 -5.18 -23.61
N ALA A 633 24.82 -5.15 -22.51
CA ALA A 633 25.08 -6.29 -21.66
C ALA A 633 23.91 -6.61 -20.71
N ALA A 634 23.22 -5.60 -20.17
CA ALA A 634 22.19 -5.76 -19.14
C ALA A 634 21.09 -6.79 -19.48
N PRO A 635 20.46 -6.79 -20.67
CA PRO A 635 19.44 -7.80 -20.99
C PRO A 635 19.95 -9.24 -21.01
N GLN A 636 21.27 -9.43 -21.21
CA GLN A 636 21.90 -10.75 -21.30
C GLN A 636 22.08 -11.42 -19.92
N THR A 637 21.85 -10.70 -18.81
CA THR A 637 21.85 -11.27 -17.44
C THR A 637 20.64 -12.18 -17.19
N THR A 638 19.58 -12.06 -17.99
CA THR A 638 18.38 -12.91 -17.87
C THR A 638 18.55 -14.33 -18.40
N ASN A 639 19.64 -14.59 -19.13
CA ASN A 639 19.91 -15.89 -19.73
C ASN A 639 21.11 -16.54 -19.04
N ALA A 640 20.87 -17.69 -18.40
CA ALA A 640 21.88 -18.42 -17.65
C ALA A 640 23.17 -18.74 -18.45
N ALA A 641 23.08 -18.88 -19.78
CA ALA A 641 24.24 -19.15 -20.62
C ALA A 641 25.12 -17.91 -20.89
N THR A 642 24.55 -16.71 -20.80
CA THR A 642 25.23 -15.44 -21.07
C THR A 642 25.45 -14.60 -19.82
N LEU A 643 24.80 -14.95 -18.71
CA LEU A 643 24.78 -14.25 -17.44
C LEU A 643 26.18 -13.86 -16.95
N ALA A 644 27.07 -14.84 -16.74
CA ALA A 644 28.40 -14.57 -16.18
C ALA A 644 29.25 -13.65 -17.06
N ALA A 645 29.12 -13.75 -18.39
CA ALA A 645 29.87 -12.88 -19.30
C ALA A 645 29.30 -11.46 -19.36
N ALA A 646 27.97 -11.33 -19.29
CA ALA A 646 27.28 -10.05 -19.25
C ALA A 646 27.58 -9.29 -17.96
N ASP A 647 27.53 -9.99 -16.84
CA ASP A 647 27.84 -9.51 -15.50
C ASP A 647 29.26 -8.92 -15.40
N GLN A 648 30.26 -9.74 -15.78
CA GLN A 648 31.65 -9.30 -15.85
C GLN A 648 31.85 -8.08 -16.76
N THR A 649 31.06 -7.97 -17.84
CA THR A 649 31.11 -6.80 -18.72
C THR A 649 30.57 -5.55 -18.01
N ILE A 650 29.45 -5.66 -17.31
CA ILE A 650 28.81 -4.55 -16.58
C ILE A 650 29.79 -4.03 -15.51
N HIS A 651 30.25 -4.89 -14.60
CA HIS A 651 31.13 -4.46 -13.50
C HIS A 651 32.47 -3.91 -13.97
N ASN A 652 33.10 -4.51 -14.99
CA ASN A 652 34.35 -3.97 -15.54
C ASN A 652 34.15 -2.57 -16.13
N VAL A 653 33.03 -2.35 -16.83
CA VAL A 653 32.75 -1.06 -17.45
C VAL A 653 32.34 -0.02 -16.40
N GLU A 654 31.60 -0.40 -15.36
CA GLU A 654 31.31 0.46 -14.21
C GLU A 654 32.59 0.91 -13.48
N ALA A 655 33.50 -0.03 -13.19
CA ALA A 655 34.79 0.27 -12.58
C ALA A 655 35.65 1.19 -13.48
N GLN A 656 35.61 1.00 -14.80
CA GLN A 656 36.28 1.87 -15.76
C GLN A 656 35.71 3.29 -15.74
N ILE A 657 34.38 3.45 -15.77
CA ILE A 657 33.71 4.76 -15.67
C ILE A 657 34.17 5.49 -14.42
N LEU A 658 34.13 4.81 -13.26
CA LEU A 658 34.55 5.38 -11.97
C LEU A 658 36.04 5.76 -11.98
N GLN A 659 36.89 4.93 -12.59
CA GLN A 659 38.32 5.20 -12.71
C GLN A 659 38.61 6.39 -13.64
N GLU A 660 37.91 6.52 -14.76
CA GLU A 660 38.07 7.63 -15.69
C GLU A 660 37.66 8.97 -15.06
N ILE A 661 36.54 9.01 -14.33
CA ILE A 661 36.11 10.20 -13.59
C ILE A 661 37.12 10.57 -12.51
N LYS A 662 37.60 9.59 -11.73
CA LYS A 662 38.61 9.82 -10.68
C LYS A 662 39.98 10.22 -11.24
N GLY A 663 40.32 9.75 -12.44
CA GLY A 663 41.55 10.10 -13.15
C GLY A 663 41.57 11.54 -13.66
N ASP A 664 40.41 12.14 -13.86
CA ASP A 664 40.27 13.55 -14.19
C ASP A 664 40.25 14.41 -12.91
N ALA A 665 41.35 15.12 -12.65
CA ALA A 665 41.49 15.93 -11.45
C ALA A 665 40.46 17.08 -11.36
N HIS A 666 39.95 17.58 -12.49
CA HIS A 666 38.98 18.66 -12.52
C HIS A 666 37.58 18.14 -12.17
N LEU A 667 37.15 17.03 -12.77
CA LEU A 667 35.89 16.36 -12.43
C LEU A 667 35.91 15.81 -11.00
N ALA A 668 36.94 15.05 -10.64
CA ALA A 668 37.06 14.46 -9.31
C ALA A 668 37.09 15.52 -8.20
N GLY A 669 37.85 16.61 -8.39
CA GLY A 669 37.90 17.71 -7.44
C GLY A 669 36.55 18.40 -7.24
N ALA A 670 35.76 18.55 -8.31
CA ALA A 670 34.47 19.19 -8.26
C ALA A 670 33.39 18.29 -7.63
N LEU A 671 33.32 17.01 -8.02
CA LEU A 671 32.36 16.04 -7.49
C LEU A 671 32.59 15.75 -6.00
N ASN A 672 33.85 15.63 -5.56
CA ASN A 672 34.18 15.46 -4.15
C ASN A 672 33.75 16.65 -3.26
N GLY A 673 33.53 17.82 -3.88
CA GLY A 673 33.07 19.02 -3.18
C GLY A 673 31.56 19.06 -2.93
N VAL A 674 30.79 18.09 -3.42
CA VAL A 674 29.33 18.02 -3.29
C VAL A 674 28.92 16.66 -2.72
N THR A 675 28.65 16.63 -1.41
CA THR A 675 28.24 15.43 -0.71
C THR A 675 26.72 15.27 -0.63
N PHE A 676 26.23 14.04 -0.51
CA PHE A 676 24.85 13.69 -0.26
C PHE A 676 24.70 12.67 0.88
N LEU A 677 23.55 12.64 1.55
CA LEU A 677 23.25 11.61 2.55
C LEU A 677 22.61 10.41 1.84
N ALA A 678 23.30 9.27 1.81
CA ALA A 678 22.80 8.02 1.24
C ALA A 678 21.78 7.34 2.16
N ASN A 679 21.03 6.38 1.64
CA ASN A 679 20.07 5.59 2.42
C ASN A 679 20.66 4.85 3.61
N THR A 680 21.94 4.50 3.51
CA THR A 680 22.66 3.81 4.58
C THR A 680 22.96 4.75 5.75
N GLY A 681 22.64 6.04 5.62
CA GLY A 681 23.02 7.08 6.57
C GLY A 681 24.45 7.59 6.36
N ALA A 682 25.17 7.05 5.37
CA ALA A 682 26.50 7.49 4.99
C ALA A 682 26.49 8.80 4.19
N THR A 683 27.60 9.55 4.24
CA THR A 683 27.80 10.74 3.42
C THR A 683 28.65 10.40 2.20
N ASP A 684 28.05 10.55 1.02
CA ASP A 684 28.57 10.05 -0.26
C ASP A 684 28.81 11.19 -1.25
N VAL A 685 29.50 10.90 -2.36
CA VAL A 685 29.65 11.83 -3.48
C VAL A 685 29.19 11.20 -4.80
N ALA A 686 28.81 12.02 -5.77
CA ALA A 686 28.41 11.55 -7.09
C ALA A 686 29.57 10.83 -7.80
N PHE A 687 29.30 9.71 -8.49
CA PHE A 687 30.33 8.80 -9.03
C PHE A 687 31.33 8.36 -7.95
N GLN A 688 30.78 7.95 -6.80
CA GLN A 688 31.54 7.42 -5.68
C GLN A 688 32.26 6.17 -6.18
N GLY A 689 33.59 6.15 -6.09
CA GLY A 689 34.28 4.93 -6.49
C GLY A 689 34.22 3.86 -5.41
N LEU A 690 34.54 2.66 -5.87
CA LEU A 690 34.45 1.42 -5.12
C LEU A 690 35.29 1.43 -3.82
N PRO A 691 34.94 0.59 -2.84
CA PRO A 691 35.65 0.50 -1.56
C PRO A 691 37.16 0.31 -1.73
N ALA A 692 37.95 0.93 -0.84
CA ALA A 692 39.40 0.81 -0.92
C ALA A 692 39.86 -0.61 -0.57
N GLY A 693 40.30 -1.37 -1.57
CA GLY A 693 40.98 -2.67 -1.42
C GLY A 693 42.50 -2.57 -1.62
N ASN A 694 43.26 -3.46 -0.99
CA ASN A 694 44.69 -3.63 -1.29
C ASN A 694 45.16 -5.07 -1.02
N ASP A 695 45.55 -5.75 -2.08
CA ASP A 695 45.96 -7.16 -2.15
C ASP A 695 47.47 -7.33 -2.42
N SER A 696 48.28 -6.28 -2.19
CA SER A 696 49.73 -6.41 -2.32
C SER A 696 50.28 -7.53 -1.42
N ALA A 697 51.38 -8.16 -1.82
CA ALA A 697 51.95 -9.28 -1.07
C ALA A 697 52.21 -8.98 0.43
N ALA A 698 52.52 -7.72 0.77
CA ALA A 698 52.68 -7.28 2.15
C ALA A 698 51.34 -7.23 2.91
N ASN A 699 50.28 -6.74 2.27
CA ASN A 699 48.95 -6.66 2.85
C ASN A 699 48.31 -8.04 3.00
N LEU A 700 48.46 -8.91 1.99
CA LEU A 700 47.99 -10.28 2.08
C LEU A 700 48.67 -11.04 3.23
N ALA A 701 49.98 -10.82 3.44
CA ALA A 701 50.71 -11.38 4.58
C ALA A 701 50.24 -10.81 5.93
N ALA A 702 49.94 -9.51 6.00
CA ALA A 702 49.43 -8.86 7.21
C ALA A 702 48.02 -9.36 7.58
N ALA A 703 47.12 -9.46 6.60
CA ALA A 703 45.79 -10.06 6.76
C ALA A 703 45.89 -11.52 7.22
N THR A 704 46.69 -12.33 6.52
CA THR A 704 46.95 -13.74 6.87
C THR A 704 47.48 -13.89 8.30
N ALA A 705 48.32 -12.97 8.75
CA ALA A 705 48.87 -12.96 10.10
C ALA A 705 47.87 -12.49 11.17
N GLY A 706 46.74 -11.91 10.80
CA GLY A 706 45.75 -11.35 11.72
C GLY A 706 46.30 -10.16 12.51
N THR A 707 47.16 -9.32 11.89
CA THR A 707 47.82 -8.21 12.59
C THR A 707 46.84 -7.14 13.10
N SER A 708 45.72 -6.98 12.41
CA SER A 708 44.63 -6.06 12.75
C SER A 708 43.39 -6.38 11.92
N LEU A 709 42.20 -6.05 12.42
CA LEU A 709 40.95 -6.21 11.66
C LEU A 709 40.92 -5.33 10.40
N LYS A 710 41.50 -4.12 10.45
CA LYS A 710 41.68 -3.25 9.27
C LYS A 710 42.43 -3.94 8.13
N ALA A 711 43.58 -4.55 8.40
CA ALA A 711 44.36 -5.25 7.36
C ALA A 711 43.57 -6.42 6.75
N VAL A 712 42.81 -7.15 7.57
CA VAL A 712 41.91 -8.21 7.11
C VAL A 712 40.81 -7.65 6.22
N GLY A 713 40.14 -6.58 6.65
CA GLY A 713 39.04 -5.97 5.90
C GLY A 713 39.48 -5.25 4.62
N GLU A 714 40.70 -4.72 4.53
CA GLU A 714 41.24 -4.15 3.28
C GLU A 714 41.52 -5.21 2.20
N VAL A 715 41.93 -6.42 2.61
CA VAL A 715 42.04 -7.58 1.70
C VAL A 715 40.65 -8.10 1.33
N PHE A 716 39.71 -8.12 2.29
CA PHE A 716 38.31 -8.44 1.98
C PHE A 716 37.73 -7.50 0.93
N ASN A 717 37.90 -6.18 1.06
CA ASN A 717 37.42 -5.21 0.07
C ASN A 717 37.98 -5.51 -1.33
N ALA A 718 39.27 -5.87 -1.44
CA ALA A 718 39.88 -6.23 -2.73
C ALA A 718 39.28 -7.50 -3.33
N GLY A 719 39.09 -8.54 -2.52
CA GLY A 719 38.46 -9.79 -2.94
C GLY A 719 36.98 -9.61 -3.31
N ALA A 720 36.24 -8.81 -2.54
CA ALA A 720 34.83 -8.52 -2.78
C ALA A 720 34.64 -7.73 -4.08
N ASP A 721 35.43 -6.68 -4.31
CA ASP A 721 35.41 -5.90 -5.56
C ASP A 721 35.63 -6.78 -6.80
N LEU A 722 36.54 -7.74 -6.69
CA LEU A 722 36.84 -8.68 -7.76
C LEU A 722 35.73 -9.75 -7.95
N ALA A 723 35.09 -10.18 -6.86
CA ALA A 723 34.05 -11.21 -6.86
C ALA A 723 32.67 -10.70 -7.28
N LEU A 724 32.37 -9.42 -7.04
CA LEU A 724 31.11 -8.79 -7.45
C LEU A 724 30.94 -8.74 -8.97
N GLY A 725 32.04 -8.73 -9.73
CA GLY A 725 32.03 -8.87 -11.19
C GLY A 725 31.89 -10.30 -11.73
N GLY A 726 31.59 -11.25 -10.85
CA GLY A 726 31.46 -12.68 -11.17
C GLY A 726 32.78 -13.45 -11.11
N ILE A 727 32.74 -14.64 -10.53
CA ILE A 727 33.87 -15.55 -10.36
C ILE A 727 34.02 -16.46 -11.58
N ASN A 728 35.18 -16.41 -12.21
CA ASN A 728 35.56 -17.22 -13.36
C ASN A 728 37.01 -17.73 -13.25
N ALA A 729 37.42 -18.53 -14.22
CA ALA A 729 38.74 -19.15 -14.19
C ALA A 729 39.93 -18.15 -14.14
N ASN A 730 39.74 -16.90 -14.58
CA ASN A 730 40.81 -15.90 -14.61
C ASN A 730 41.01 -15.19 -13.27
N ASN A 731 39.96 -14.97 -12.48
CA ASN A 731 40.01 -14.24 -11.21
C ASN A 731 39.91 -15.15 -9.98
N LEU A 732 39.42 -16.39 -10.10
CA LEU A 732 39.24 -17.35 -9.00
C LEU A 732 40.46 -17.47 -8.10
N ASN A 733 41.66 -17.65 -8.66
CA ASN A 733 42.87 -17.86 -7.86
C ASN A 733 43.20 -16.67 -6.94
N GLN A 734 42.91 -15.45 -7.40
CA GLN A 734 43.13 -14.24 -6.64
C GLN A 734 42.08 -14.11 -5.54
N ILE A 735 40.79 -14.28 -5.89
CA ILE A 735 39.66 -14.27 -4.94
C ILE A 735 39.86 -15.30 -3.83
N THR A 736 40.16 -16.55 -4.19
CA THR A 736 40.42 -17.62 -3.22
C THR A 736 41.64 -17.30 -2.36
N GLY A 737 42.69 -16.69 -2.93
CA GLY A 737 43.87 -16.24 -2.19
C GLY A 737 43.53 -15.18 -1.13
N ASP A 738 42.76 -14.17 -1.52
CA ASP A 738 42.33 -13.07 -0.67
C ASP A 738 41.39 -13.56 0.44
N PHE A 739 40.33 -14.30 0.10
CA PHE A 739 39.41 -14.84 1.10
C PHE A 739 40.05 -15.90 2.00
N THR A 740 41.04 -16.65 1.54
CA THR A 740 41.85 -17.53 2.40
C THR A 740 42.68 -16.72 3.41
N ALA A 741 43.26 -15.59 2.99
CA ALA A 741 43.97 -14.70 3.91
C ALA A 741 43.02 -14.07 4.94
N VAL A 742 41.82 -13.67 4.52
CA VAL A 742 40.76 -13.15 5.40
C VAL A 742 40.33 -14.21 6.41
N GLN A 743 40.03 -15.44 5.96
CA GLN A 743 39.68 -16.58 6.79
C GLN A 743 40.74 -16.83 7.89
N GLN A 744 42.01 -16.89 7.50
CA GLN A 744 43.12 -17.13 8.44
C GLN A 744 43.30 -15.97 9.41
N GLY A 745 43.16 -14.72 8.94
CA GLY A 745 43.23 -13.52 9.75
C GLY A 745 42.14 -13.48 10.82
N LEU A 746 40.88 -13.69 10.43
CA LEU A 746 39.73 -13.75 11.34
C LEU A 746 39.89 -14.88 12.36
N THR A 747 40.31 -16.08 11.92
CA THR A 747 40.57 -17.21 12.82
C THR A 747 41.62 -16.87 13.89
N LYS A 748 42.70 -16.16 13.51
CA LYS A 748 43.75 -15.73 14.46
C LYS A 748 43.27 -14.64 15.40
N ILE A 749 42.43 -13.71 14.93
CA ILE A 749 41.83 -12.66 15.77
C ILE A 749 40.89 -13.28 16.80
N LEU A 750 39.96 -14.14 16.38
CA LEU A 750 39.03 -14.85 17.26
C LEU A 750 39.76 -15.78 18.26
N GLY A 751 40.88 -16.36 17.86
CA GLY A 751 41.73 -17.18 18.73
C GLY A 751 42.65 -16.40 19.68
N ASN A 752 42.68 -15.07 19.60
CA ASN A 752 43.59 -14.21 20.37
C ASN A 752 42.81 -13.26 21.29
N ALA A 753 42.75 -13.62 22.58
CA ALA A 753 42.03 -12.85 23.59
C ALA A 753 42.46 -11.37 23.69
N THR A 754 43.73 -11.05 23.39
CA THR A 754 44.20 -9.66 23.40
C THR A 754 43.71 -8.88 22.18
N ALA A 755 43.67 -9.52 21.00
CA ALA A 755 43.14 -8.88 19.80
C ALA A 755 41.63 -8.66 19.92
N LEU A 756 40.90 -9.64 20.44
CA LEU A 756 39.46 -9.56 20.65
C LEU A 756 39.10 -8.47 21.66
N ALA A 757 39.77 -8.44 22.82
CA ALA A 757 39.57 -7.39 23.82
C ALA A 757 39.90 -5.97 23.33
N ALA A 758 40.77 -5.84 22.32
CA ALA A 758 41.05 -4.55 21.70
C ALA A 758 39.91 -4.09 20.78
N ILE A 759 39.18 -5.02 20.14
CA ILE A 759 38.00 -4.74 19.32
C ILE A 759 36.80 -4.39 20.23
N GLU A 760 36.59 -5.17 21.29
CA GLU A 760 35.47 -5.03 22.25
C GLU A 760 35.65 -3.86 23.25
N ASN A 761 36.69 -3.03 23.06
CA ASN A 761 37.10 -2.08 24.07
C ASN A 761 36.05 -0.96 24.28
N GLY A 762 35.53 -0.86 25.50
CA GLY A 762 34.51 0.13 25.88
C GLY A 762 33.07 -0.41 25.83
N GLU A 763 32.89 -1.68 25.48
CA GLU A 763 31.58 -2.31 25.42
C GLU A 763 31.08 -2.85 26.76
N THR A 764 29.75 -3.02 26.86
CA THR A 764 29.16 -3.85 27.91
C THR A 764 29.47 -5.32 27.64
N ALA A 765 29.43 -6.18 28.66
CA ALA A 765 29.73 -7.60 28.48
C ALA A 765 28.82 -8.30 27.44
N THR A 766 27.54 -7.91 27.35
CA THR A 766 26.62 -8.45 26.33
C THR A 766 26.96 -7.94 24.93
N ALA A 767 27.28 -6.64 24.80
CA ALA A 767 27.68 -6.05 23.52
C ALA A 767 28.98 -6.67 23.01
N ALA A 768 30.00 -6.83 23.88
CA ALA A 768 31.25 -7.52 23.54
C ALA A 768 31.02 -8.95 23.02
N GLN A 769 30.14 -9.71 23.66
CA GLN A 769 29.81 -11.06 23.17
C GLN A 769 29.08 -11.02 21.82
N LEU A 770 28.22 -10.03 21.58
CA LEU A 770 27.58 -9.84 20.28
C LEU A 770 28.60 -9.50 19.19
N THR A 771 29.55 -8.59 19.46
CA THR A 771 30.70 -8.27 18.60
C THR A 771 31.52 -9.51 18.24
N THR A 772 31.77 -10.38 19.22
CA THR A 772 32.45 -11.66 18.99
C THR A 772 31.62 -12.60 18.11
N ILE A 773 30.30 -12.68 18.32
CA ILE A 773 29.40 -13.49 17.48
C ILE A 773 29.41 -12.95 16.04
N HIS A 774 29.33 -11.64 15.84
CA HIS A 774 29.40 -11.01 14.51
C HIS A 774 30.70 -11.36 13.77
N LEU A 775 31.86 -11.31 14.45
CA LEU A 775 33.14 -11.74 13.85
C LEU A 775 33.16 -13.23 13.49
N GLN A 776 32.55 -14.08 14.31
CA GLN A 776 32.42 -15.51 14.02
C GLN A 776 31.49 -15.77 12.82
N THR A 777 30.41 -15.01 12.71
CA THR A 777 29.51 -15.04 11.56
C THR A 777 30.24 -14.61 10.29
N ILE A 778 30.98 -13.50 10.31
CA ILE A 778 31.78 -13.06 9.16
C ILE A 778 32.77 -14.18 8.73
N LEU A 779 33.46 -14.81 9.69
CA LEU A 779 34.33 -15.95 9.36
C LEU A 779 33.57 -17.12 8.73
N ASN A 780 32.38 -17.44 9.23
CA ASN A 780 31.56 -18.51 8.67
C ASN A 780 31.10 -18.18 7.24
N GLN A 781 30.69 -16.95 6.97
CA GLN A 781 30.33 -16.49 5.62
C GLN A 781 31.51 -16.56 4.65
N ILE A 782 32.72 -16.21 5.10
CA ILE A 782 33.94 -16.40 4.30
C ILE A 782 34.19 -17.89 4.01
N ASN A 783 33.93 -18.78 4.98
CA ASN A 783 34.01 -20.23 4.74
C ASN A 783 32.95 -20.72 3.74
N THR A 784 31.73 -20.18 3.79
CA THR A 784 30.67 -20.47 2.83
C THR A 784 31.10 -20.04 1.43
N GLN A 785 31.66 -18.84 1.28
CA GLN A 785 32.20 -18.34 0.02
C GLN A 785 33.22 -19.31 -0.58
N LEU A 786 34.28 -19.63 0.18
CA LEU A 786 35.39 -20.47 -0.26
C LEU A 786 34.98 -21.90 -0.60
N ASN A 787 34.10 -22.51 0.20
CA ASN A 787 33.81 -23.95 0.09
C ASN A 787 32.60 -24.26 -0.80
N LYS A 788 31.69 -23.30 -0.99
CA LYS A 788 30.42 -23.51 -1.69
C LYS A 788 30.27 -22.64 -2.92
N TYR A 789 30.40 -21.32 -2.79
CA TYR A 789 30.09 -20.41 -3.88
C TYR A 789 31.23 -20.31 -4.90
N ASP A 790 32.47 -20.06 -4.49
CA ASP A 790 33.64 -19.99 -5.39
C ASP A 790 33.73 -21.21 -6.33
N PRO A 791 33.68 -22.47 -5.84
CA PRO A 791 33.82 -23.64 -6.71
C PRO A 791 32.61 -23.85 -7.63
N ALA A 792 31.41 -23.44 -7.21
CA ALA A 792 30.21 -23.60 -7.99
C ALA A 792 30.09 -22.54 -9.10
N GLU A 793 30.53 -21.32 -8.83
CA GLU A 793 30.42 -20.18 -9.74
C GLU A 793 31.36 -20.30 -10.93
N VAL A 794 32.58 -20.82 -10.72
CA VAL A 794 33.55 -21.15 -11.79
C VAL A 794 32.96 -22.11 -12.83
N ASN A 795 31.99 -22.93 -12.43
CA ASN A 795 31.28 -23.86 -13.31
C ASN A 795 30.01 -23.24 -13.93
N ALA A 796 29.93 -21.90 -13.97
CA ALA A 796 28.80 -21.12 -14.46
C ALA A 796 27.47 -21.47 -13.78
N ASN A 797 27.51 -21.79 -12.47
CA ASN A 797 26.28 -22.03 -11.71
C ASN A 797 25.62 -20.69 -11.38
N PRO A 798 24.46 -20.35 -11.97
CA PRO A 798 23.79 -19.06 -11.75
C PRO A 798 23.30 -18.88 -10.30
N THR A 799 23.24 -19.96 -9.52
CA THR A 799 22.90 -19.91 -8.09
C THR A 799 24.08 -19.50 -7.23
N ALA A 800 25.29 -19.89 -7.63
CA ALA A 800 26.49 -19.55 -6.88
C ALA A 800 26.82 -18.06 -7.03
N LEU A 801 26.65 -17.49 -8.22
CA LEU A 801 26.77 -16.04 -8.45
C LEU A 801 25.85 -15.21 -7.53
N ARG A 802 24.58 -15.64 -7.39
CA ARG A 802 23.65 -15.02 -6.44
C ARG A 802 24.11 -15.13 -5.00
N GLY A 803 24.50 -16.34 -4.60
CA GLY A 803 25.00 -16.61 -3.25
C GLY A 803 26.24 -15.79 -2.92
N THR A 804 27.15 -15.59 -3.88
CA THR A 804 28.32 -14.71 -3.73
C THR A 804 27.91 -13.27 -3.45
N ALA A 805 27.02 -12.68 -4.27
CA ALA A 805 26.60 -11.29 -4.08
C ALA A 805 25.93 -11.06 -2.73
N ASP A 806 25.02 -11.95 -2.34
CA ASP A 806 24.31 -11.93 -1.06
C ASP A 806 25.27 -12.09 0.13
N ASN A 807 26.11 -13.13 0.10
CA ASN A 807 27.06 -13.44 1.17
C ASN A 807 28.10 -12.34 1.41
N LEU A 808 28.55 -11.67 0.35
CA LEU A 808 29.45 -10.53 0.49
C LEU A 808 28.75 -9.30 1.06
N LEU A 809 27.48 -9.04 0.71
CA LEU A 809 26.68 -7.97 1.29
C LEU A 809 26.40 -8.22 2.77
N ASP A 810 26.08 -9.46 3.17
CA ASP A 810 25.84 -9.79 4.59
C ASP A 810 27.09 -9.58 5.44
N ILE A 811 28.26 -9.98 4.92
CA ILE A 811 29.55 -9.72 5.60
C ILE A 811 29.75 -8.21 5.82
N ILE A 812 29.46 -7.41 4.80
CA ILE A 812 29.56 -5.94 4.87
C ILE A 812 28.55 -5.40 5.89
N ASP A 813 27.29 -5.79 5.81
CA ASP A 813 26.22 -5.30 6.67
C ASP A 813 26.46 -5.65 8.15
N ILE A 814 26.93 -6.86 8.44
CA ILE A 814 27.32 -7.27 9.79
C ILE A 814 28.46 -6.39 10.30
N ALA A 815 29.50 -6.18 9.50
CA ALA A 815 30.67 -5.41 9.91
C ALA A 815 30.39 -3.91 10.04
N GLN A 816 29.51 -3.35 9.20
CA GLN A 816 29.19 -1.93 9.17
C GLN A 816 28.15 -1.54 10.22
N ASN A 817 27.21 -2.42 10.54
CA ASN A 817 26.21 -2.19 11.61
C ASN A 817 26.76 -2.46 13.01
N ASP A 818 27.90 -3.14 13.13
CA ASP A 818 28.65 -3.25 14.38
C ASP A 818 29.67 -2.11 14.47
N ALA A 819 29.37 -1.12 15.31
CA ALA A 819 30.19 0.08 15.46
C ALA A 819 31.64 -0.23 15.86
N ASN A 820 31.88 -1.29 16.65
CA ASN A 820 33.22 -1.64 17.13
C ASN A 820 34.01 -2.41 16.08
N ILE A 821 33.37 -3.32 15.34
CA ILE A 821 33.96 -3.95 14.16
C ILE A 821 34.30 -2.88 13.12
N ASN A 822 33.37 -1.96 12.82
CA ASN A 822 33.59 -0.87 11.87
C ASN A 822 34.80 -0.01 12.26
N MET A 823 34.87 0.46 13.52
CA MET A 823 36.03 1.23 14.01
C MET A 823 37.33 0.43 13.96
N ALA A 824 37.31 -0.84 14.38
CA ALA A 824 38.49 -1.70 14.37
C ALA A 824 38.97 -2.04 12.94
N ALA A 825 38.05 -2.03 11.97
CA ALA A 825 38.33 -2.15 10.55
C ALA A 825 38.83 -0.82 9.93
N GLY A 826 38.90 0.27 10.70
CA GLY A 826 39.40 1.58 10.26
C GLY A 826 38.31 2.53 9.75
N GLY A 827 37.04 2.22 10.00
CA GLY A 827 35.89 3.08 9.74
C GLY A 827 35.65 4.13 10.85
N SER A 828 34.45 4.70 10.86
CA SER A 828 34.07 5.82 11.74
C SER A 828 33.22 5.44 12.96
N GLY A 829 32.83 4.17 13.07
CA GLY A 829 31.80 3.68 13.99
C GLY A 829 30.37 3.81 13.47
N ALA A 830 30.21 4.27 12.22
CA ALA A 830 28.96 4.31 11.49
C ALA A 830 29.15 3.66 10.10
N PRO A 831 28.08 3.08 9.51
CA PRO A 831 28.13 2.51 8.17
C PRO A 831 28.67 3.50 7.12
N GLY A 832 29.47 3.00 6.19
CA GLY A 832 29.91 3.78 5.03
C GLY A 832 31.12 3.20 4.28
N HIS A 833 31.73 4.05 3.44
CA HIS A 833 32.71 3.65 2.42
C HIS A 833 34.19 3.67 2.85
N VAL A 834 34.46 3.76 4.16
CA VAL A 834 35.83 3.94 4.69
C VAL A 834 36.20 2.79 5.61
N GLY A 835 37.41 2.27 5.45
CA GLY A 835 37.93 1.13 6.22
C GLY A 835 37.75 -0.19 5.50
N GLY A 836 38.06 -1.28 6.19
CA GLY A 836 37.79 -2.64 5.73
C GLY A 836 36.33 -3.04 5.89
N PHE A 837 35.86 -4.00 5.08
CA PHE A 837 34.45 -4.40 5.01
C PHE A 837 33.49 -3.24 4.68
N ALA A 838 33.95 -2.29 3.86
CA ALA A 838 33.23 -1.05 3.58
C ALA A 838 32.06 -1.28 2.63
N GLU A 839 31.00 -0.47 2.78
CA GLU A 839 29.85 -0.50 1.89
C GLU A 839 30.24 -0.14 0.46
N MET A 840 29.60 -0.75 -0.53
CA MET A 840 29.58 -0.19 -1.89
C MET A 840 28.83 1.14 -1.94
N PRO A 841 29.11 2.03 -2.91
CA PRO A 841 28.44 3.32 -3.08
C PRO A 841 26.94 3.31 -2.74
N GLY A 842 26.52 4.22 -1.87
CA GLY A 842 25.15 4.31 -1.40
C GLY A 842 24.18 4.82 -2.47
N GLY A 843 23.07 4.10 -2.61
CA GLY A 843 21.92 4.47 -3.44
C GLY A 843 20.92 5.42 -2.76
N LEU A 844 19.99 5.95 -3.54
CA LEU A 844 18.90 6.85 -3.13
C LEU A 844 17.70 6.07 -2.53
N THR A 845 16.81 6.72 -1.77
CA THR A 845 15.68 6.10 -1.02
C THR A 845 14.79 5.19 -1.87
N GLY A 846 14.71 3.90 -1.48
CA GLY A 846 13.75 2.93 -2.02
C GLY A 846 14.27 1.88 -3.02
N SER A 847 15.58 1.63 -3.08
CA SER A 847 16.24 0.75 -4.07
C SER A 847 16.29 -0.76 -3.75
N VAL A 848 15.80 -1.22 -2.59
CA VAL A 848 15.68 -2.67 -2.28
C VAL A 848 14.20 -3.07 -2.25
N GLN A 849 13.74 -3.76 -3.30
CA GLN A 849 12.38 -4.30 -3.36
C GLN A 849 12.29 -5.60 -2.57
N LYS A 850 11.30 -5.71 -1.68
CA LYS A 850 11.06 -6.93 -0.89
C LYS A 850 10.57 -8.08 -1.76
N PHE A 851 10.94 -9.30 -1.42
CA PHE A 851 10.62 -10.48 -2.21
C PHE A 851 9.21 -11.00 -1.94
N GLN A 852 8.45 -11.28 -3.00
CA GLN A 852 7.13 -11.89 -2.88
C GLN A 852 7.24 -13.38 -2.58
N ASP A 853 6.77 -13.78 -1.40
CA ASP A 853 6.75 -15.16 -0.96
C ASP A 853 5.68 -16.00 -1.68
N SER A 854 5.96 -17.29 -1.82
CA SER A 854 4.95 -18.32 -2.00
C SER A 854 4.26 -18.65 -0.67
N GLN A 855 3.13 -19.36 -0.71
CA GLN A 855 2.42 -19.76 0.50
C GLN A 855 3.28 -20.61 1.46
N VAL A 856 4.18 -21.45 0.92
CA VAL A 856 5.07 -22.30 1.72
C VAL A 856 6.12 -21.45 2.46
N GLN A 857 6.71 -20.47 1.76
CA GLN A 857 7.64 -19.51 2.34
C GLN A 857 6.95 -18.64 3.39
N THR A 858 5.71 -18.22 3.14
CA THR A 858 4.97 -17.42 4.12
C THR A 858 4.70 -18.15 5.42
N ASN A 859 4.32 -19.42 5.33
CA ASN A 859 4.08 -20.23 6.51
C ASN A 859 5.38 -20.49 7.28
N PHE A 860 6.49 -20.73 6.57
CA PHE A 860 7.80 -20.92 7.17
C PHE A 860 8.27 -19.67 7.90
N TRP A 861 8.27 -18.50 7.25
CA TRP A 861 8.74 -17.26 7.86
C TRP A 861 7.90 -16.84 9.05
N ALA A 862 6.57 -17.00 8.98
CA ALA A 862 5.71 -16.73 10.12
C ALA A 862 6.03 -17.63 11.34
N ALA A 863 6.40 -18.89 11.12
CA ALA A 863 6.81 -19.81 12.18
C ALA A 863 8.23 -19.54 12.68
N PHE A 864 9.16 -19.32 11.76
CA PHE A 864 10.56 -19.06 12.06
C PHE A 864 10.72 -17.77 12.90
N LEU A 865 10.01 -16.71 12.52
CA LEU A 865 10.00 -15.43 13.22
C LEU A 865 9.39 -15.54 14.62
N ALA A 866 8.24 -16.21 14.74
CA ALA A 866 7.55 -16.37 16.02
C ALA A 866 8.39 -17.15 17.03
N GLU A 867 9.06 -18.20 16.57
CA GLU A 867 9.91 -19.04 17.41
C GLU A 867 11.20 -18.31 17.81
N GLY A 868 11.89 -17.63 16.88
CA GLY A 868 13.10 -16.87 17.18
C GLY A 868 12.88 -15.80 18.26
N ASN A 869 11.78 -15.04 18.14
CA ASN A 869 11.40 -14.05 19.16
C ASN A 869 11.02 -14.69 20.51
N THR A 870 10.43 -15.89 20.50
CA THR A 870 10.09 -16.64 21.72
C THR A 870 11.34 -17.17 22.42
N ILE A 871 12.31 -17.67 21.65
CA ILE A 871 13.63 -18.10 22.14
C ILE A 871 14.36 -16.90 22.75
N ASN A 872 14.43 -15.76 22.05
CA ASN A 872 15.05 -14.53 22.55
C ASN A 872 14.46 -14.10 23.91
N ALA A 873 13.13 -14.03 24.01
CA ALA A 873 12.45 -13.66 25.25
C ALA A 873 12.77 -14.63 26.40
N THR A 874 12.95 -15.91 26.09
CA THR A 874 13.28 -16.95 27.07
C THR A 874 14.74 -16.84 27.54
N LEU A 875 15.69 -16.69 26.62
CA LEU A 875 17.11 -16.51 26.92
C LEU A 875 17.35 -15.23 27.73
N THR A 876 16.68 -14.14 27.37
CA THR A 876 16.72 -12.86 28.11
C THR A 876 16.24 -13.04 29.56
N LYS A 877 15.17 -13.80 29.79
CA LYS A 877 14.69 -14.08 31.16
C LYS A 877 15.71 -14.86 31.98
N ILE A 878 16.36 -15.86 31.38
CA ILE A 878 17.39 -16.67 32.04
C ILE A 878 18.62 -15.83 32.36
N ALA A 879 19.09 -15.01 31.41
CA ALA A 879 20.22 -14.10 31.60
C ALA A 879 19.97 -13.16 32.81
N ASN A 880 18.76 -12.59 32.88
CA ASN A 880 18.32 -11.71 33.97
C ASN A 880 18.03 -12.44 35.29
N GLY A 881 18.11 -13.78 35.34
CA GLY A 881 17.85 -14.58 36.54
C GLY A 881 16.36 -14.75 36.89
N SER A 882 15.46 -14.40 35.97
CA SER A 882 14.01 -14.55 36.10
C SER A 882 13.45 -15.82 35.44
N GLY A 883 14.32 -16.64 34.85
CA GLY A 883 14.00 -17.92 34.24
C GLY A 883 15.07 -18.98 34.54
N THR A 884 14.80 -20.22 34.13
CA THR A 884 15.67 -21.38 34.42
C THR A 884 16.14 -22.03 33.11
N ALA A 885 17.44 -22.27 32.99
CA ALA A 885 17.99 -23.07 31.90
C ALA A 885 17.48 -24.53 31.99
N SER A 886 17.25 -25.16 30.84
CA SER A 886 16.80 -26.56 30.81
C SER A 886 17.35 -27.29 29.59
N ALA A 887 17.50 -28.61 29.70
CA ALA A 887 17.87 -29.44 28.56
C ALA A 887 16.81 -29.39 27.43
N ALA A 888 15.53 -29.19 27.78
CA ALA A 888 14.45 -29.03 26.80
C ALA A 888 14.64 -27.77 25.95
N LEU A 889 15.07 -26.65 26.55
CA LEU A 889 15.37 -25.42 25.82
C LEU A 889 16.59 -25.59 24.89
N VAL A 890 17.62 -26.31 25.34
CA VAL A 890 18.77 -26.65 24.47
C VAL A 890 18.30 -27.43 23.24
N THR A 891 17.46 -28.46 23.43
CA THR A 891 16.89 -29.24 22.32
C THR A 891 16.01 -28.38 21.41
N GLN A 892 15.21 -27.46 21.97
CA GLN A 892 14.35 -26.54 21.22
C GLN A 892 15.18 -25.66 20.28
N ILE A 893 16.25 -25.05 20.78
CA ILE A 893 17.15 -24.19 19.98
C ILE A 893 17.85 -24.99 18.88
N GLN A 894 18.34 -26.20 19.18
CA GLN A 894 18.93 -27.09 18.16
C GLN A 894 17.90 -27.52 17.10
N THR A 895 16.64 -27.69 17.49
CA THR A 895 15.54 -28.02 16.57
C THR A 895 15.19 -26.81 15.69
N TYR A 896 15.25 -25.60 16.24
CA TYR A 896 15.05 -24.35 15.51
C TYR A 896 16.11 -24.14 14.42
N GLU A 897 17.39 -24.36 14.73
CA GLU A 897 18.49 -24.37 13.76
C GLU A 897 18.23 -25.40 12.65
N ALA A 898 17.91 -26.64 13.03
CA ALA A 898 17.64 -27.71 12.07
C ALA A 898 16.42 -27.42 11.19
N PHE A 899 15.39 -26.75 11.73
CA PHE A 899 14.20 -26.33 10.99
C PHE A 899 14.55 -25.31 9.90
N GLY A 900 15.34 -24.29 10.22
CA GLY A 900 15.84 -23.31 9.26
C GLY A 900 16.63 -23.97 8.13
N ARG A 901 17.69 -24.71 8.49
CA ARG A 901 18.57 -25.40 7.54
C ARG A 901 17.84 -26.39 6.63
N THR A 902 16.90 -27.15 7.17
CA THR A 902 16.16 -28.16 6.38
C THR A 902 15.19 -27.50 5.40
N PHE A 903 14.54 -26.40 5.81
CA PHE A 903 13.66 -25.66 4.93
C PHE A 903 14.44 -25.03 3.79
N ASP A 904 15.54 -24.36 4.11
CA ASP A 904 16.45 -23.77 3.13
C ASP A 904 16.93 -24.81 2.09
N ALA A 905 17.43 -25.96 2.56
CA ALA A 905 17.82 -27.07 1.70
C ALA A 905 16.67 -27.62 0.82
N ALA A 906 15.41 -27.40 1.17
CA ALA A 906 14.24 -27.92 0.44
C ALA A 906 13.64 -26.95 -0.58
N GLN A 907 13.83 -25.63 -0.44
CA GLN A 907 13.24 -24.63 -1.33
C GLN A 907 13.92 -24.51 -2.70
N GLY A 908 15.07 -25.16 -2.87
CA GLY A 908 15.84 -25.15 -4.11
C GLY A 908 16.70 -23.90 -4.29
N ALA A 909 17.37 -23.83 -5.44
CA ALA A 909 18.62 -23.09 -5.59
C ALA A 909 18.54 -21.57 -5.26
N VAL A 910 17.44 -20.89 -5.58
CA VAL A 910 17.36 -19.42 -5.36
C VAL A 910 17.04 -19.04 -3.92
N PHE A 911 16.25 -19.85 -3.22
CA PHE A 911 16.02 -19.60 -1.80
C PHE A 911 17.27 -19.96 -1.00
N GLN A 912 17.96 -21.06 -1.38
CA GLN A 912 19.26 -21.45 -0.84
C GLN A 912 20.26 -20.31 -0.95
N GLY A 913 20.59 -19.85 -2.16
CA GLY A 913 21.57 -18.78 -2.34
C GLY A 913 21.17 -17.39 -1.81
N ARG A 914 20.10 -17.27 -1.01
CA ARG A 914 19.61 -16.04 -0.38
C ARG A 914 19.46 -16.10 1.14
N PHE A 915 19.35 -17.33 1.67
CA PHE A 915 19.13 -17.56 3.10
C PHE A 915 20.07 -18.63 3.64
N ASP A 916 20.97 -19.15 2.81
CA ASP A 916 22.02 -20.06 3.24
C ASP A 916 22.90 -19.40 4.30
N ASN A 917 23.14 -18.10 4.16
CA ASN A 917 23.97 -17.30 5.04
C ASN A 917 23.30 -17.14 6.42
N GLU A 918 21.98 -17.04 6.48
CA GLU A 918 21.24 -16.92 7.75
C GLU A 918 20.93 -18.30 8.31
N LEU A 919 20.47 -19.24 7.48
CA LEU A 919 19.86 -20.52 7.89
C LEU A 919 20.79 -21.74 7.77
N ASN A 920 21.82 -21.69 6.92
CA ASN A 920 22.65 -22.84 6.55
C ASN A 920 24.16 -22.55 6.60
N GLY A 921 24.66 -22.31 7.80
CA GLY A 921 26.09 -22.18 8.06
C GLY A 921 26.57 -20.80 8.50
N GLY A 922 25.70 -19.79 8.62
CA GLY A 922 26.05 -18.47 9.16
C GLY A 922 25.34 -18.09 10.47
N THR A 923 24.55 -17.01 10.52
CA THR A 923 24.12 -16.36 11.79
C THR A 923 23.38 -17.31 12.75
N LEU A 924 22.37 -18.04 12.25
CA LEU A 924 21.57 -18.97 13.06
C LEU A 924 22.42 -20.06 13.72
N GLN A 925 23.48 -20.52 13.04
CA GLN A 925 24.39 -21.53 13.58
C GLN A 925 25.28 -20.95 14.68
N ALA A 926 25.81 -19.73 14.47
CA ALA A 926 26.64 -19.04 15.45
C ALA A 926 25.85 -18.74 16.74
N ASP A 927 24.63 -18.22 16.60
CA ASP A 927 23.73 -17.95 17.72
C ASP A 927 23.29 -19.23 18.42
N THR A 928 23.01 -20.29 17.67
CA THR A 928 22.70 -21.61 18.26
C THR A 928 23.88 -22.16 19.05
N ALA A 929 25.10 -22.11 18.52
CA ALA A 929 26.27 -22.58 19.23
C ALA A 929 26.53 -21.78 20.52
N ALA A 930 26.38 -20.45 20.47
CA ALA A 930 26.52 -19.57 21.62
C ALA A 930 25.44 -19.83 22.68
N ALA A 931 24.17 -19.91 22.28
CA ALA A 931 23.05 -20.18 23.19
C ALA A 931 23.19 -21.56 23.85
N VAL A 932 23.55 -22.60 23.09
CA VAL A 932 23.75 -23.94 23.61
C VAL A 932 24.93 -23.98 24.59
N LYS A 933 26.06 -23.35 24.25
CA LYS A 933 27.25 -23.30 25.12
C LYS A 933 26.94 -22.59 26.44
N GLY A 934 26.33 -21.41 26.40
CA GLY A 934 25.98 -20.66 27.61
C GLY A 934 24.93 -21.38 28.46
N LEU A 935 23.91 -21.98 27.86
CA LEU A 935 22.93 -22.79 28.60
C LEU A 935 23.56 -24.03 29.23
N GLN A 936 24.49 -24.69 28.55
CA GLN A 936 25.23 -25.84 29.09
C GLN A 936 26.14 -25.46 30.25
N GLY A 937 26.85 -24.31 30.18
CA GLY A 937 27.62 -23.77 31.31
C GLY A 937 26.76 -23.55 32.56
N ILE A 938 25.60 -22.90 32.38
CA ILE A 938 24.61 -22.72 33.45
C ILE A 938 24.10 -24.05 34.01
N LEU A 939 23.78 -25.03 33.15
CA LEU A 939 23.31 -26.35 33.56
C LEU A 939 24.39 -27.18 34.28
N ASN A 940 25.66 -26.99 33.92
CA ASN A 940 26.80 -27.62 34.56
C ASN A 940 27.21 -26.94 35.88
N GLY A 941 26.54 -25.84 36.24
CA GLY A 941 26.71 -25.17 37.52
C GLY A 941 27.80 -24.12 37.54
N ASP A 942 28.08 -23.45 36.41
CA ASP A 942 29.03 -22.35 36.36
C ASP A 942 28.63 -21.23 37.34
N THR A 943 29.64 -20.61 37.95
CA THR A 943 29.48 -19.56 38.98
C THR A 943 30.44 -18.39 38.75
N GLY A 944 30.16 -17.25 39.39
CA GLY A 944 31.03 -16.08 39.35
C GLY A 944 31.20 -15.51 37.93
N ALA A 945 32.45 -15.35 37.50
CA ALA A 945 32.77 -14.78 36.19
C ALA A 945 32.33 -15.69 35.02
N ALA A 946 32.37 -17.02 35.20
CA ALA A 946 31.91 -17.97 34.18
C ALA A 946 30.40 -17.83 33.95
N LEU A 947 29.61 -17.80 35.03
CA LEU A 947 28.16 -17.58 34.95
C LEU A 947 27.81 -16.23 34.32
N ALA A 948 28.59 -15.18 34.60
CA ALA A 948 28.38 -13.87 34.00
C ALA A 948 28.64 -13.90 32.49
N ALA A 949 29.67 -14.63 32.04
CA ALA A 949 29.97 -14.84 30.64
C ALA A 949 28.88 -15.67 29.94
N ASP A 950 28.41 -16.75 30.56
CA ASP A 950 27.31 -17.57 30.01
C ASP A 950 26.03 -16.75 29.84
N LYS A 951 25.69 -15.92 30.84
CA LYS A 951 24.53 -15.04 30.79
C LYS A 951 24.63 -13.98 29.69
N ALA A 952 25.82 -13.41 29.49
CA ALA A 952 26.07 -12.48 28.40
C ALA A 952 25.96 -13.17 27.05
N MET A 953 26.49 -14.40 26.92
CA MET A 953 26.47 -15.21 25.71
C MET A 953 25.05 -15.59 25.29
N ILE A 954 24.20 -16.08 26.21
CA ILE A 954 22.81 -16.41 25.88
C ILE A 954 21.96 -15.16 25.59
N ALA A 955 22.27 -14.02 26.20
CA ALA A 955 21.59 -12.76 25.91
C ALA A 955 21.94 -12.25 24.51
N ALA A 956 23.22 -12.32 24.12
CA ALA A 956 23.68 -11.95 22.78
C ALA A 956 23.08 -12.89 21.71
N ALA A 957 23.12 -14.21 21.93
CA ALA A 957 22.50 -15.17 21.02
C ALA A 957 20.97 -14.96 20.89
N GLY A 958 20.30 -14.59 21.99
CA GLY A 958 18.89 -14.20 21.95
C GLY A 958 18.64 -12.99 21.04
N GLN A 959 19.50 -11.97 21.11
CA GLN A 959 19.43 -10.81 20.22
C GLN A 959 19.69 -11.20 18.77
N GLY A 960 20.65 -12.09 18.51
CA GLY A 960 20.94 -12.64 17.19
C GLY A 960 19.71 -13.33 16.56
N PHE A 961 19.04 -14.25 17.27
CA PHE A 961 17.80 -14.87 16.76
C PHE A 961 16.68 -13.87 16.44
N ALA A 962 16.60 -12.75 17.16
CA ALA A 962 15.62 -11.71 16.88
C ALA A 962 16.05 -10.80 15.72
N ALA A 963 17.36 -10.61 15.52
CA ALA A 963 17.91 -9.91 14.38
C ALA A 963 17.69 -10.71 13.09
N ASP A 964 17.99 -12.01 13.09
CA ASP A 964 17.68 -12.92 11.98
C ASP A 964 16.19 -12.90 11.61
N ALA A 965 15.33 -12.91 12.63
CA ALA A 965 13.88 -12.81 12.42
C ALA A 965 13.46 -11.44 11.85
N MET A 966 14.14 -10.36 12.25
CA MET A 966 13.88 -9.01 11.76
C MET A 966 14.33 -8.85 10.31
N ASP A 967 15.49 -9.39 9.97
CA ASP A 967 16.07 -9.32 8.63
C ASP A 967 15.16 -10.00 7.59
N VAL A 968 14.75 -11.24 7.86
CA VAL A 968 13.72 -11.95 7.08
C VAL A 968 12.43 -11.13 6.95
N SER A 969 11.97 -10.53 8.05
CA SER A 969 10.73 -9.73 8.05
C SER A 969 10.85 -8.43 7.24
N GLY A 970 12.06 -7.90 7.15
CA GLY A 970 12.44 -6.74 6.38
C GLY A 970 12.46 -7.05 4.89
N ASN A 971 12.95 -8.23 4.50
CA ASN A 971 13.29 -8.58 3.13
C ASN A 971 12.17 -9.29 2.35
N ASN A 972 11.11 -9.74 3.02
CA ASN A 972 10.02 -10.53 2.40
C ASN A 972 8.62 -9.89 2.49
N ILE A 973 7.79 -10.17 1.49
CA ILE A 973 6.37 -9.86 1.39
C ILE A 973 5.59 -11.17 1.45
N PRO A 974 4.64 -11.37 2.37
CA PRO A 974 3.78 -12.55 2.41
C PRO A 974 2.98 -12.73 1.11
N VAL A 975 2.63 -13.96 0.73
CA VAL A 975 1.96 -14.34 -0.56
C VAL A 975 0.70 -13.53 -0.94
N ASN A 976 0.04 -12.90 0.03
CA ASN A 976 -1.16 -12.07 -0.16
C ASN A 976 -0.89 -10.55 0.00
N GLY A 977 0.37 -10.14 -0.07
CA GLY A 977 0.82 -8.78 0.24
C GLY A 977 1.00 -8.51 1.73
N GLY A 978 1.37 -7.27 2.08
CA GLY A 978 1.61 -6.82 3.45
C GLY A 978 3.06 -6.98 3.91
N THR A 979 3.30 -6.92 5.22
CA THR A 979 4.64 -7.06 5.82
C THR A 979 4.62 -8.11 6.91
N TYR A 980 5.78 -8.73 7.18
CA TYR A 980 5.96 -9.46 8.42
C TYR A 980 6.10 -8.49 9.59
N VAL A 981 5.60 -8.88 10.77
CA VAL A 981 5.78 -8.14 12.01
C VAL A 981 7.03 -8.69 12.70
N GLY A 982 8.17 -8.00 12.55
CA GLY A 982 9.47 -8.44 13.07
C GLY A 982 9.52 -8.85 14.55
N THR A 983 8.58 -8.34 15.36
CA THR A 983 8.51 -8.60 16.81
C THR A 983 7.48 -9.67 17.22
N ALA A 984 6.82 -10.32 16.25
CA ALA A 984 5.77 -11.28 16.56
C ALA A 984 6.32 -12.50 17.29
N THR A 985 5.61 -12.94 18.33
CA THR A 985 5.91 -14.20 19.06
C THR A 985 4.90 -15.31 18.74
N THR A 986 3.97 -15.06 17.81
CA THR A 986 3.03 -16.08 17.33
C THR A 986 2.92 -16.04 15.81
N VAL A 987 2.72 -17.21 15.20
CA VAL A 987 2.53 -17.36 13.74
C VAL A 987 1.38 -16.48 13.24
N SER A 988 0.28 -16.39 14.00
CA SER A 988 -0.89 -15.58 13.65
C SER A 988 -0.65 -14.07 13.69
N THR A 989 0.37 -13.62 14.41
CA THR A 989 0.74 -12.19 14.49
C THR A 989 1.94 -11.84 13.63
N ALA A 990 2.61 -12.84 13.07
CA ALA A 990 3.79 -12.66 12.22
C ALA A 990 3.48 -12.05 10.86
N THR A 991 2.26 -12.18 10.33
CA THR A 991 1.82 -11.51 9.09
C THR A 991 0.88 -10.36 9.41
N SER A 992 1.19 -9.14 8.96
CA SER A 992 0.36 -7.96 9.22
C SER A 992 -0.75 -7.81 8.17
N ILE A 993 -1.81 -8.62 8.26
CA ILE A 993 -3.13 -8.19 7.80
C ILE A 993 -4.01 -8.06 9.04
N LYS A 994 -4.01 -6.87 9.65
CA LYS A 994 -4.92 -6.51 10.74
C LYS A 994 -6.09 -5.72 10.15
N GLY A 995 -7.28 -6.32 10.10
CA GLY A 995 -8.52 -5.58 9.82
C GLY A 995 -9.60 -6.35 9.07
N THR A 996 -9.24 -7.25 8.16
CA THR A 996 -10.17 -8.26 7.64
C THR A 996 -10.18 -9.46 8.58
N ALA A 997 -11.35 -9.90 9.01
CA ALA A 997 -11.56 -11.31 9.34
C ALA A 997 -11.36 -12.11 8.04
N GLN A 998 -10.11 -12.29 7.63
CA GLN A 998 -9.77 -13.39 6.76
C GLN A 998 -10.06 -14.63 7.60
N GLY A 999 -11.08 -15.38 7.20
CA GLY A 999 -11.21 -16.77 7.62
C GLY A 999 -9.80 -17.37 7.53
N ALA A 1000 -9.34 -17.90 8.67
CA ALA A 1000 -7.95 -18.26 8.91
C ALA A 1000 -7.19 -18.53 7.62
N ILE A 1001 -6.08 -17.82 7.36
CA ILE A 1001 -5.03 -18.40 6.51
C ILE A 1001 -4.90 -19.83 7.04
N PRO A 1002 -5.15 -20.88 6.23
CA PRO A 1002 -5.06 -22.23 6.73
C PRO A 1002 -3.58 -22.50 6.98
N VAL A 1003 -3.07 -22.06 8.13
CA VAL A 1003 -1.92 -22.68 8.78
C VAL A 1003 -2.44 -24.02 9.30
N THR A 1004 -2.71 -24.93 8.36
CA THR A 1004 -3.08 -26.33 8.63
C THR A 1004 -1.92 -27.10 9.26
N ALA A 1005 -0.73 -26.51 9.33
CA ALA A 1005 0.32 -26.91 10.24
C ALA A 1005 0.44 -25.83 11.32
N THR A 1006 -0.03 -26.12 12.53
CA THR A 1006 0.66 -25.64 13.72
C THR A 1006 1.96 -26.46 13.77
N PRO A 1007 3.14 -25.93 13.41
CA PRO A 1007 4.37 -26.66 13.65
C PRO A 1007 4.55 -26.62 15.16
N ASN A 1008 4.18 -27.71 15.84
CA ASN A 1008 4.50 -27.87 17.24
C ASN A 1008 5.99 -28.18 17.35
N ILE A 1009 6.83 -27.14 17.29
CA ILE A 1009 8.30 -27.23 17.37
C ILE A 1009 8.71 -27.82 18.74
N ALA A 1010 7.85 -27.79 19.75
CA ALA A 1010 8.12 -28.30 21.10
C ALA A 1010 8.27 -29.83 21.22
N ASN A 1011 8.01 -30.63 20.17
CA ASN A 1011 8.03 -32.11 20.25
C ASN A 1011 8.99 -32.83 19.27
N GLY A 1012 9.90 -32.12 18.59
CA GLY A 1012 11.00 -32.76 17.86
C GLY A 1012 10.61 -33.60 16.63
N THR A 1013 9.38 -33.49 16.12
CA THR A 1013 8.98 -34.07 14.83
C THR A 1013 8.73 -32.94 13.84
N GLY A 1014 9.79 -32.44 13.19
CA GLY A 1014 9.67 -31.49 12.08
C GLY A 1014 8.66 -32.02 11.07
N GLY A 1015 7.55 -31.30 10.87
CA GLY A 1015 6.54 -31.66 9.89
C GLY A 1015 7.17 -31.61 8.51
N ALA A 1016 7.31 -32.76 7.86
CA ALA A 1016 7.78 -32.83 6.48
C ALA A 1016 6.83 -32.06 5.56
N ALA A 1017 7.39 -31.20 4.70
CA ALA A 1017 6.64 -30.60 3.62
C ALA A 1017 6.11 -31.70 2.69
N ALA A 1018 4.80 -31.73 2.47
CA ALA A 1018 4.20 -32.64 1.51
C ALA A 1018 4.69 -32.30 0.09
N THR A 1019 5.46 -33.19 -0.51
CA THR A 1019 5.87 -33.11 -1.92
C THR A 1019 4.65 -33.31 -2.81
N THR A 1020 4.17 -32.27 -3.49
CA THR A 1020 3.31 -32.42 -4.66
C THR A 1020 4.16 -32.27 -5.92
N THR A 1021 4.59 -33.40 -6.46
CA THR A 1021 5.13 -33.47 -7.83
C THR A 1021 4.06 -33.04 -8.83
N ALA A 1022 4.25 -31.90 -9.48
CA ALA A 1022 3.53 -31.54 -10.68
C ALA A 1022 3.98 -32.46 -11.84
N GLN A 1023 3.08 -33.30 -12.33
CA GLN A 1023 3.14 -33.81 -13.70
C GLN A 1023 2.00 -33.19 -14.48
N GLY A 1024 2.37 -32.40 -15.50
CA GLY A 1024 1.44 -31.93 -16.51
C GLY A 1024 0.97 -33.07 -17.40
N ASN A 1025 -0.30 -33.02 -17.79
CA ASN A 1025 -0.73 -33.35 -19.15
C ASN A 1025 -2.13 -32.78 -19.39
N GLY A 1026 -2.30 -32.15 -20.56
CA GLY A 1026 -3.51 -31.42 -20.93
C GLY A 1026 -4.61 -32.26 -21.57
N SER A 1027 -5.67 -31.51 -21.90
CA SER A 1027 -6.69 -31.70 -22.94
C SER A 1027 -7.99 -32.48 -22.61
N SER A 1028 -9.09 -31.71 -22.79
CA SER A 1028 -10.27 -32.02 -23.61
C SER A 1028 -11.52 -32.70 -23.00
N MET A 1029 -12.60 -31.90 -22.99
CA MET A 1029 -14.01 -32.18 -23.35
C MET A 1029 -14.79 -33.35 -22.70
N GLY A 1030 -15.89 -32.98 -22.01
CA GLY A 1030 -17.23 -33.52 -22.31
C GLY A 1030 -17.96 -34.37 -21.26
N GLY A 1031 -19.15 -33.92 -20.85
CA GLY A 1031 -20.35 -34.79 -20.76
C GLY A 1031 -20.86 -35.27 -19.39
N HIS A 1032 -21.88 -34.58 -18.87
CA HIS A 1032 -23.16 -35.07 -18.29
C HIS A 1032 -23.22 -36.33 -17.38
N GLY A 1033 -23.90 -36.21 -16.22
CA GLY A 1033 -24.59 -37.34 -15.58
C GLY A 1033 -24.91 -37.22 -14.09
N HIS A 1034 -26.13 -36.75 -13.81
CA HIS A 1034 -27.03 -36.80 -12.63
C HIS A 1034 -26.83 -37.75 -11.41
N ASP A 1035 -27.49 -37.29 -10.32
CA ASP A 1035 -28.04 -37.96 -9.12
C ASP A 1035 -27.09 -38.32 -7.95
N ALA A 1036 -27.47 -38.25 -6.67
CA ALA A 1036 -28.51 -37.58 -5.87
C ALA A 1036 -28.23 -38.00 -4.40
N ASP A 1037 -28.58 -37.13 -3.44
CA ASP A 1037 -29.00 -37.39 -2.04
C ASP A 1037 -28.19 -38.33 -1.12
N ASP A 1038 -27.77 -37.87 0.07
CA ASP A 1038 -28.64 -37.73 1.26
C ASP A 1038 -27.83 -37.44 2.55
N HIS A 1039 -28.48 -36.76 3.49
CA HIS A 1039 -28.12 -36.23 4.82
C HIS A 1039 -27.43 -37.26 5.78
N SER A 1040 -26.67 -36.90 6.83
CA SER A 1040 -27.10 -36.13 8.01
C SER A 1040 -26.01 -36.15 9.13
N THR A 1041 -25.82 -34.99 9.77
CA THR A 1041 -25.66 -34.71 11.22
C THR A 1041 -24.82 -35.58 12.19
N ALA A 1042 -23.84 -34.90 12.80
CA ALA A 1042 -23.69 -34.62 14.24
C ALA A 1042 -23.01 -35.60 15.24
N ALA A 1043 -22.10 -34.98 16.01
CA ALA A 1043 -21.82 -35.10 17.45
C ALA A 1043 -20.92 -36.23 18.01
N ALA A 1044 -19.68 -35.82 18.31
CA ALA A 1044 -19.05 -35.83 19.65
C ALA A 1044 -19.10 -37.09 20.55
N ASN A 1045 -17.90 -37.63 20.84
CA ASN A 1045 -17.20 -37.52 22.14
C ASN A 1045 -16.63 -38.85 22.69
N ALA A 1046 -15.35 -38.77 23.15
CA ALA A 1046 -14.61 -39.63 24.09
C ALA A 1046 -14.53 -41.15 23.81
N GLY A 1047 -13.41 -41.86 23.89
CA GLY A 1047 -12.09 -41.63 24.48
C GLY A 1047 -11.53 -43.02 24.89
N GLY A 1048 -10.21 -43.21 24.85
CA GLY A 1048 -9.55 -44.28 25.62
C GLY A 1048 -8.75 -45.35 24.86
N ALA A 1049 -7.42 -45.17 24.92
CA ALA A 1049 -6.40 -46.19 25.21
C ALA A 1049 -6.10 -47.37 24.23
N LYS A 1050 -4.89 -47.26 23.65
CA LYS A 1050 -3.89 -48.30 23.27
C LYS A 1050 -3.70 -49.39 24.38
N PRO A 1051 -2.98 -50.54 24.19
CA PRO A 1051 -2.05 -50.88 23.09
C PRO A 1051 -1.96 -52.37 22.62
N SER A 1052 -1.13 -52.54 21.59
CA SER A 1052 -0.25 -53.69 21.29
C SER A 1052 -0.81 -54.88 20.50
N THR A 1053 -0.29 -55.08 19.29
CA THR A 1053 0.61 -56.19 18.87
C THR A 1053 0.51 -56.41 17.36
N ALA A 1054 1.62 -56.18 16.64
CA ALA A 1054 1.97 -56.90 15.41
C ALA A 1054 2.55 -58.28 15.82
N PRO A 1055 2.77 -59.31 14.96
CA PRO A 1055 3.08 -59.20 13.52
C PRO A 1055 2.68 -60.39 12.57
N ALA A 1056 3.01 -60.21 11.28
CA ALA A 1056 3.37 -61.22 10.25
C ALA A 1056 2.24 -62.18 9.74
N ALA A 1057 2.18 -62.65 8.49
CA ALA A 1057 3.19 -62.87 7.47
C ALA A 1057 2.58 -63.19 6.06
N THR A 1058 3.39 -62.96 5.00
CA THR A 1058 3.63 -63.81 3.80
C THR A 1058 2.52 -64.05 2.74
N ALA A 1059 2.71 -63.60 1.49
CA ALA A 1059 3.36 -64.27 0.32
C ALA A 1059 2.27 -64.86 -0.63
N ALA A 1060 2.35 -64.98 -1.96
CA ALA A 1060 3.41 -65.13 -2.97
C ALA A 1060 2.75 -64.85 -4.37
N ASN A 1061 3.39 -64.22 -5.37
CA ASN A 1061 4.34 -64.73 -6.38
C ASN A 1061 3.72 -65.22 -7.73
N THR A 1062 4.52 -65.09 -8.81
CA THR A 1062 4.54 -65.78 -10.13
C THR A 1062 3.81 -65.14 -11.34
N HIS A 1063 4.29 -65.12 -12.60
CA HIS A 1063 5.51 -65.63 -13.29
C HIS A 1063 5.60 -65.08 -14.75
N ALA A 1064 6.84 -64.89 -15.26
CA ALA A 1064 7.43 -65.24 -16.60
C ALA A 1064 6.84 -64.64 -17.92
N ALA A 1065 7.53 -64.45 -19.07
CA ALA A 1065 8.81 -64.93 -19.63
C ALA A 1065 9.33 -64.05 -20.82
N GLN A 1066 10.60 -64.29 -21.21
CA GLN A 1066 11.54 -63.77 -22.25
C GLN A 1066 11.15 -64.02 -23.76
N PRO A 1067 11.89 -63.56 -24.83
CA PRO A 1067 13.37 -63.63 -25.05
C PRO A 1067 14.13 -62.51 -25.85
N ALA A 1068 15.46 -62.70 -25.96
CA ALA A 1068 16.61 -61.86 -26.38
C ALA A 1068 16.88 -61.75 -27.93
N ALA A 1069 17.94 -61.13 -28.54
CA ALA A 1069 19.34 -60.79 -28.15
C ALA A 1069 20.11 -59.81 -29.11
N THR A 1070 21.35 -59.44 -28.68
CA THR A 1070 22.59 -58.91 -29.38
C THR A 1070 22.91 -57.39 -29.22
N SER A 1071 23.80 -56.96 -28.29
CA SER A 1071 25.31 -56.84 -28.25
C SER A 1071 25.81 -55.47 -28.79
N HIS A 1072 26.79 -54.70 -28.27
CA HIS A 1072 27.98 -54.89 -27.41
C HIS A 1072 28.46 -53.55 -26.73
N ALA A 1073 29.00 -53.66 -25.49
CA ALA A 1073 30.14 -52.96 -24.80
C ALA A 1073 30.32 -51.42 -24.87
N THR A 1074 30.63 -50.65 -23.81
CA THR A 1074 31.60 -50.78 -22.66
C THR A 1074 31.08 -49.98 -21.43
N GLY A 1075 30.98 -50.47 -20.18
CA GLY A 1075 32.05 -50.67 -19.15
C GLY A 1075 32.31 -49.35 -18.38
N ALA A 1076 32.26 -49.19 -17.05
CA ALA A 1076 32.14 -50.10 -15.91
C ALA A 1076 31.59 -49.33 -14.67
N THR A 1077 31.23 -50.12 -13.65
CA THR A 1077 30.35 -49.92 -12.50
C THR A 1077 30.93 -49.22 -11.27
N HIS A 1078 29.99 -48.65 -10.50
CA HIS A 1078 30.07 -48.32 -9.07
C HIS A 1078 30.76 -49.39 -8.20
N THR A 1079 31.40 -48.93 -7.12
CA THR A 1079 31.48 -49.70 -5.87
C THR A 1079 31.26 -48.76 -4.69
N MET A 1080 30.13 -48.92 -4.01
CA MET A 1080 29.93 -48.41 -2.65
C MET A 1080 30.75 -49.27 -1.69
N ILE A 1081 31.55 -48.64 -0.84
CA ILE A 1081 32.02 -49.22 0.42
C ILE A 1081 31.27 -48.52 1.54
N THR A 1082 30.68 -49.34 2.40
CA THR A 1082 29.83 -48.99 3.52
C THR A 1082 30.64 -48.54 4.74
N MET A 1083 29.97 -47.72 5.55
CA MET A 1083 30.37 -46.97 6.74
C MET A 1083 30.79 -47.82 7.97
N HIS A 1084 31.50 -48.95 7.78
CA HIS A 1084 31.90 -49.85 8.87
C HIS A 1084 33.41 -49.96 9.12
N ASP A 1085 34.25 -49.21 8.40
CA ASP A 1085 35.72 -49.32 8.50
C ASP A 1085 36.46 -48.07 9.04
N LEU A 1086 35.79 -47.09 9.67
CA LEU A 1086 36.51 -45.93 10.23
C LEU A 1086 36.03 -45.45 11.61
N MET A 1087 35.77 -46.37 12.53
CA MET A 1087 35.81 -46.09 13.97
C MET A 1087 36.54 -47.23 14.69
N HIS A 1088 37.80 -47.01 15.06
CA HIS A 1088 38.48 -47.53 16.27
C HIS A 1088 39.98 -47.15 16.23
N ALA A 1089 40.39 -46.19 17.08
CA ALA A 1089 41.69 -46.10 17.80
C ALA A 1089 41.87 -44.64 18.28
N GLU A 1090 41.53 -44.34 19.55
CA GLU A 1090 42.48 -44.14 20.68
C GLU A 1090 42.90 -42.66 20.81
N ALA A 1091 42.47 -41.87 21.81
CA ALA A 1091 42.64 -42.01 23.26
C ALA A 1091 44.11 -42.17 23.72
N ILE A 1092 44.63 -41.08 24.28
CA ILE A 1092 45.68 -41.02 25.32
C ILE A 1092 47.12 -41.36 24.90
N ALA A 1093 47.95 -40.32 24.77
CA ALA A 1093 49.32 -40.34 25.31
C ALA A 1093 49.78 -38.93 25.70
N HIS A 1094 49.41 -38.53 26.92
CA HIS A 1094 50.30 -37.78 27.80
C HIS A 1094 51.68 -38.46 27.80
N GLN A 1095 52.76 -37.73 27.51
CA GLN A 1095 53.89 -37.51 28.42
C GLN A 1095 55.12 -36.94 27.69
N MET A 1096 55.57 -35.78 28.18
CA MET A 1096 56.95 -35.45 28.58
C MET A 1096 58.05 -35.53 27.50
N HIS A 1097 58.99 -34.60 27.35
CA HIS A 1097 59.54 -33.59 28.24
C HIS A 1097 60.61 -32.80 27.44
N TRP A 1098 60.79 -31.51 27.79
CA TRP A 1098 62.02 -30.69 27.70
C TRP A 1098 62.45 -30.15 26.33
N ALA A 1099 62.13 -28.88 26.06
CA ALA A 1099 63.04 -27.73 26.25
C ALA A 1099 62.24 -26.43 26.14
#